data_AF-A0A955MQ35-F1
#
_entry.id   AF-A0A955MQ35-F1
#
_cell.length_a   1.000
_cell.length_b   1.000
_cell.length_c   1.000
_cell.angle_alpha   90.00
_cell.angle_beta   90.00
_cell.angle_gamma   90.00
#
_symmetry.space_group_name_H-M   'P 1'
#
loop_
_entity.id
_entity.type
_entity.pdbx_description
1 polymer ?
#
loop_
_entity_poly.entity_id
_entity_poly.type
_entity_poly.pdbx_seq_one_letter_code
_entity_poly.pdbx_strand_id
1 'polypeptide(L)'
;ITWEGSGEEIYKTGFMKGMQKDGKGGSCLFKVDLVENDAPGAGMSEKGVCEDPIWGLNRARKVFNLEEPRADKAYLVLFTYSENPPHPLHFRVNDYKGQITKNNRETYRWQEFPADALRKGENIIELSCPEAQSATDGWSIYLARADEFLSGGGNPINVGDTSFKSFDGGETWHESPFGPHGDDRAEYTVRLSFDRYIDEGWVASPVIDLWRGESDDFIIPIRGVLKLALDIDGDTPKGTEITYYLRAGFSADPHAEDWQPYEEVGKGDQLHFVFDERALNRRYIQFKAVLTTENPLVTPTIQSAKVSAEVEQRSPEADNIKVVSLDNPDIAYSSINWKWEEADRPEFEELRQRENLDEVIQGSRTTFDAQVKLLDHATKRWQKGGPIPEYPGWDAMSILDRADRAGSGGMCIQSNNLLAGFYQAYGWQARLVNIVSHEVCEVWNDEFAKWIYMDASTVDQYLYDRETCEPLSLLDLHRMHLKDFFPGKKIDWMNDYVSRQDEPDPSPVGRGSLEHGVKPFDAYLLTTFMRMVPRNNWYEEPTPRPLSHGSSWWPWNGYVNWYDEQTPPKRQYSWHTDRPQDMWPDLNLVHIDATTAFANDRVFLAFSTYTPNFDHYEVNVDDTGWKEVGDRWVWLMQSGRNKLQVRAVNELDAKGNPSEVVLNYADAPWKQR
;
A
#
# COMPACT_ATOMS: atom_id res chain seq x y z
N ILE A 1 -19.55 -2.49 29.99
CA ILE A 1 -18.33 -2.21 29.21
C ILE A 1 -18.75 -1.54 27.92
N THR A 2 -18.03 -0.52 27.47
CA THR A 2 -18.29 0.22 26.24
C THR A 2 -17.03 0.34 25.40
N TRP A 3 -17.22 0.44 24.09
CA TRP A 3 -16.25 0.91 23.10
C TRP A 3 -17.00 1.85 22.15
N GLU A 4 -16.39 2.96 21.77
CA GLU A 4 -16.98 3.97 20.89
C GLU A 4 -15.94 4.45 19.88
N GLY A 5 -16.38 4.74 18.64
CA GLY A 5 -15.51 5.29 17.60
C GLY A 5 -16.31 6.13 16.61
N SER A 6 -15.75 7.27 16.17
CA SER A 6 -16.29 8.02 15.04
C SER A 6 -16.04 7.27 13.72
N GLY A 7 -16.78 7.62 12.67
CA GLY A 7 -16.57 7.02 11.34
C GLY A 7 -15.16 7.25 10.80
N GLU A 8 -14.54 8.39 11.13
CA GLU A 8 -13.14 8.68 10.84
C GLU A 8 -12.19 7.81 11.68
N GLU A 9 -12.46 7.60 12.97
CA GLU A 9 -11.62 6.76 13.83
C GLU A 9 -11.66 5.29 13.41
N ILE A 10 -12.85 4.79 13.06
CA ILE A 10 -13.06 3.45 12.49
C ILE A 10 -12.26 3.32 11.18
N TYR A 11 -12.30 4.35 10.34
CA TYR A 11 -11.51 4.41 9.11
C TYR A 11 -10.00 4.45 9.37
N LYS A 12 -9.52 5.06 10.44
CA LYS A 12 -8.08 5.14 10.72
C LYS A 12 -7.53 3.88 11.37
N THR A 13 -8.26 3.29 12.30
CA THR A 13 -7.75 2.20 13.15
C THR A 13 -8.23 0.82 12.73
N GLY A 14 -9.33 0.74 11.96
CA GLY A 14 -9.91 -0.51 11.50
C GLY A 14 -9.37 -0.98 10.15
N PHE A 15 -10.24 -1.49 9.29
CA PHE A 15 -9.90 -1.98 7.95
C PHE A 15 -10.80 -1.34 6.91
N MET A 16 -10.35 -1.16 5.66
CA MET A 16 -11.21 -0.60 4.62
C MET A 16 -10.86 -1.06 3.19
N LYS A 17 -11.83 -0.91 2.29
CA LYS A 17 -11.61 -0.94 0.85
C LYS A 17 -12.49 0.11 0.17
N GLY A 18 -11.90 0.96 -0.67
CA GLY A 18 -12.65 1.93 -1.47
C GLY A 18 -13.33 3.02 -0.62
N MET A 19 -12.71 3.39 0.50
CA MET A 19 -13.25 4.37 1.45
C MET A 19 -12.34 5.60 1.55
N GLN A 20 -12.88 6.68 2.10
CA GLN A 20 -12.16 7.88 2.52
C GLN A 20 -12.85 8.54 3.71
N LYS A 21 -12.16 9.48 4.35
CA LYS A 21 -12.76 10.41 5.32
C LYS A 21 -13.78 11.32 4.63
N ASP A 22 -14.92 11.59 5.29
CA ASP A 22 -15.99 12.45 4.72
C ASP A 22 -15.75 13.96 4.94
N GLY A 23 -14.73 14.32 5.72
CA GLY A 23 -14.38 15.70 6.09
C GLY A 23 -15.24 16.31 7.21
N LYS A 24 -16.14 15.54 7.82
CA LYS A 24 -17.05 15.92 8.91
C LYS A 24 -16.97 15.00 10.13
N GLY A 25 -15.96 14.13 10.19
CA GLY A 25 -15.73 13.17 11.27
C GLY A 25 -16.25 11.75 10.98
N GLY A 26 -16.83 11.52 9.81
CA GLY A 26 -17.29 10.23 9.31
C GLY A 26 -16.38 9.64 8.22
N SER A 27 -16.84 8.52 7.64
CA SER A 27 -16.21 7.89 6.47
C SER A 27 -17.25 7.54 5.40
N CYS A 28 -16.81 7.56 4.14
CA CYS A 28 -17.68 7.40 2.98
C CYS A 28 -16.93 6.72 1.82
N LEU A 29 -17.64 6.39 0.73
CA LEU A 29 -17.02 5.86 -0.49
C LEU A 29 -15.94 6.80 -1.04
N PHE A 30 -14.89 6.24 -1.63
CA PHE A 30 -13.83 6.99 -2.29
C PHE A 30 -14.36 7.78 -3.49
N LYS A 31 -13.89 9.02 -3.68
CA LYS A 31 -14.43 9.94 -4.71
C LYS A 31 -13.46 10.24 -5.84
N VAL A 32 -12.94 9.18 -6.45
CA VAL A 32 -12.33 9.21 -7.79
C VAL A 32 -12.61 7.87 -8.43
N ASP A 33 -13.25 7.91 -9.61
CA ASP A 33 -13.51 6.72 -10.41
C ASP A 33 -12.73 6.81 -11.73
N LEU A 34 -12.14 5.70 -12.17
CA LEU A 34 -11.29 5.62 -13.35
C LEU A 34 -11.80 4.53 -14.28
N VAL A 35 -12.12 4.90 -15.52
CA VAL A 35 -12.51 3.96 -16.58
C VAL A 35 -11.36 3.84 -17.58
N GLU A 36 -10.84 2.62 -17.71
CA GLU A 36 -9.72 2.26 -18.59
C GLU A 36 -9.79 0.79 -19.00
N ASN A 37 -9.08 0.43 -20.06
CA ASN A 37 -8.91 -0.94 -20.55
C ASN A 37 -7.52 -1.15 -21.19
N ASP A 38 -6.53 -0.36 -20.77
CA ASP A 38 -5.20 -0.28 -21.38
C ASP A 38 -4.09 -0.72 -20.43
N ALA A 39 -4.30 -0.61 -19.12
CA ALA A 39 -3.21 -0.57 -18.16
C ALA A 39 -2.29 -1.79 -18.17
N PRO A 40 -2.77 -3.04 -18.33
CA PRO A 40 -1.92 -4.23 -18.30
C PRO A 40 -0.87 -4.27 -19.42
N GLY A 41 -1.17 -3.73 -20.60
CA GLY A 41 -0.24 -3.70 -21.74
C GLY A 41 0.44 -2.35 -21.94
N ALA A 42 0.12 -1.33 -21.12
CA ALA A 42 0.64 0.01 -21.30
C ALA A 42 2.09 0.12 -20.81
N GLY A 43 2.96 0.71 -21.63
CA GLY A 43 4.37 0.91 -21.31
C GLY A 43 5.24 0.92 -22.56
N MET A 44 6.55 0.75 -22.38
CA MET A 44 7.47 0.58 -23.51
C MET A 44 7.54 -0.89 -23.90
N SER A 45 7.24 -1.21 -25.15
CA SER A 45 7.33 -2.60 -25.65
C SER A 45 8.68 -2.89 -26.27
N GLU A 46 9.26 -4.05 -25.93
CA GLU A 46 10.41 -4.60 -26.65
C GLU A 46 10.00 -5.39 -27.90
N LYS A 47 8.69 -5.67 -28.06
CA LYS A 47 8.12 -6.45 -29.17
C LYS A 47 7.84 -5.60 -30.40
N GLY A 48 7.97 -4.28 -30.33
CA GLY A 48 7.82 -3.37 -31.46
C GLY A 48 6.98 -2.15 -31.12
N VAL A 49 5.92 -1.93 -31.89
CA VAL A 49 5.10 -0.72 -31.85
C VAL A 49 4.45 -0.55 -30.47
N CYS A 50 4.80 0.52 -29.76
CA CYS A 50 4.22 0.93 -28.47
C CYS A 50 3.77 2.40 -28.44
N GLU A 51 3.82 3.08 -29.59
CA GLU A 51 3.39 4.45 -29.75
C GLU A 51 2.72 4.68 -31.09
N ASP A 52 1.86 5.69 -31.17
CA ASP A 52 1.17 6.08 -32.38
C ASP A 52 1.16 7.60 -32.60
N PRO A 53 1.68 8.10 -33.73
CA PRO A 53 1.76 9.53 -33.99
C PRO A 53 0.45 10.12 -34.54
N ILE A 54 0.04 11.25 -33.95
CA ILE A 54 -1.16 12.04 -34.25
C ILE A 54 -0.73 13.43 -34.72
N TRP A 55 -0.88 13.68 -36.02
CA TRP A 55 -0.48 14.91 -36.71
C TRP A 55 -1.14 15.01 -38.07
N GLY A 56 -1.36 16.24 -38.57
CA GLY A 56 -1.95 16.50 -39.87
C GLY A 56 -3.31 15.82 -40.02
N LEU A 57 -3.41 14.90 -40.98
CA LEU A 57 -4.64 14.14 -41.25
C LEU A 57 -4.82 12.92 -40.33
N ASN A 58 -3.78 12.51 -39.60
CA ASN A 58 -3.86 11.35 -38.71
C ASN A 58 -4.68 11.68 -37.47
N ARG A 59 -5.66 10.82 -37.14
CA ARG A 59 -6.50 10.95 -35.94
C ARG A 59 -6.61 9.63 -35.20
N ALA A 60 -6.70 9.71 -33.88
CA ALA A 60 -7.02 8.59 -33.01
C ALA A 60 -8.47 8.68 -32.54
N ARG A 61 -9.11 7.54 -32.34
CA ARG A 61 -10.42 7.43 -31.70
C ARG A 61 -10.38 6.32 -30.67
N LYS A 62 -10.94 6.60 -29.49
CA LYS A 62 -11.20 5.66 -28.42
C LYS A 62 -12.68 5.64 -28.12
N VAL A 63 -13.24 4.45 -27.89
CA VAL A 63 -14.65 4.27 -27.55
C VAL A 63 -14.77 3.76 -26.11
N PHE A 64 -15.58 4.43 -25.29
CA PHE A 64 -15.92 3.99 -23.94
C PHE A 64 -17.41 3.69 -23.84
N ASN A 65 -17.77 2.51 -23.32
CA ASN A 65 -19.16 2.20 -23.00
C ASN A 65 -19.40 2.44 -21.51
N LEU A 66 -20.21 3.46 -21.18
CA LEU A 66 -20.50 3.85 -19.80
C LEU A 66 -21.92 3.46 -19.41
N GLU A 67 -22.08 2.60 -18.41
CA GLU A 67 -23.42 2.34 -17.84
C GLU A 67 -23.93 3.51 -17.01
N GLU A 68 -23.00 4.25 -16.43
CA GLU A 68 -23.24 5.40 -15.59
C GLU A 68 -22.33 6.57 -16.05
N PRO A 69 -22.86 7.61 -16.69
CA PRO A 69 -22.08 8.77 -17.15
C PRO A 69 -22.04 9.93 -16.15
N ARG A 70 -22.87 9.93 -15.09
CA ARG A 70 -22.95 11.07 -14.15
C ARG A 70 -21.64 11.20 -13.37
N ALA A 71 -21.17 12.44 -13.23
CA ALA A 71 -20.03 12.83 -12.40
C ALA A 71 -20.13 14.32 -12.05
N ASP A 72 -19.49 14.75 -10.96
CA ASP A 72 -19.37 16.20 -10.68
C ASP A 72 -18.40 16.85 -11.68
N LYS A 73 -17.33 16.14 -12.04
CA LYS A 73 -16.34 16.54 -13.04
C LYS A 73 -15.84 15.34 -13.82
N ALA A 74 -15.44 15.57 -15.06
CA ALA A 74 -14.88 14.55 -15.94
C ALA A 74 -13.55 15.03 -16.54
N TYR A 75 -12.60 14.10 -16.66
CA TYR A 75 -11.26 14.37 -17.13
C TYR A 75 -10.87 13.36 -18.19
N LEU A 76 -10.35 13.86 -19.31
CA LEU A 76 -9.67 13.03 -20.30
C LEU A 76 -8.23 12.90 -19.84
N VAL A 77 -7.75 11.67 -19.62
CA VAL A 77 -6.38 11.36 -19.21
C VAL A 77 -5.70 10.63 -20.36
N LEU A 78 -4.48 11.04 -20.73
CA LEU A 78 -3.71 10.39 -21.78
C LEU A 78 -2.25 10.27 -21.41
N PHE A 79 -1.59 9.26 -21.98
CA PHE A 79 -0.15 9.05 -21.90
C PHE A 79 0.51 9.33 -23.25
N THR A 80 1.64 10.02 -23.24
CA THR A 80 2.32 10.51 -24.44
C THR A 80 3.84 10.50 -24.33
N TYR A 81 4.50 10.08 -25.41
CA TYR A 81 5.96 10.18 -25.57
C TYR A 81 6.40 11.56 -26.05
N SER A 82 5.48 12.42 -26.50
CA SER A 82 5.82 13.78 -26.94
C SER A 82 6.26 14.63 -25.75
N GLU A 83 7.49 15.15 -25.78
CA GLU A 83 8.02 15.97 -24.67
C GLU A 83 7.49 17.41 -24.67
N ASN A 84 7.53 18.10 -25.81
CA ASN A 84 7.14 19.51 -25.92
C ASN A 84 6.52 19.81 -27.30
N PRO A 85 5.33 19.25 -27.59
CA PRO A 85 4.67 19.46 -28.88
C PRO A 85 4.31 20.95 -29.07
N PRO A 86 4.66 21.57 -30.21
CA PRO A 86 4.43 23.00 -30.46
C PRO A 86 2.95 23.36 -30.69
N HIS A 87 2.12 22.35 -30.97
CA HIS A 87 0.69 22.50 -31.24
C HIS A 87 -0.15 21.73 -30.21
N PRO A 88 -1.31 22.29 -29.80
CA PRO A 88 -2.20 21.59 -28.87
C PRO A 88 -2.78 20.32 -29.51
N LEU A 89 -2.97 19.28 -28.70
CA LEU A 89 -3.78 18.15 -29.10
C LEU A 89 -5.25 18.54 -28.96
N HIS A 90 -5.97 18.59 -30.07
CA HIS A 90 -7.43 18.77 -30.02
C HIS A 90 -8.06 17.43 -29.67
N PHE A 91 -9.02 17.46 -28.76
CA PHE A 91 -9.86 16.31 -28.47
C PHE A 91 -11.34 16.64 -28.64
N ARG A 92 -12.12 15.62 -28.97
CA ARG A 92 -13.57 15.67 -29.02
C ARG A 92 -14.14 14.56 -28.15
N VAL A 93 -15.03 14.90 -27.22
CA VAL A 93 -15.82 13.94 -26.43
C VAL A 93 -17.26 14.08 -26.89
N ASN A 94 -17.76 13.13 -27.67
CA ASN A 94 -19.05 13.25 -28.36
C ASN A 94 -19.17 14.58 -29.13
N ASP A 95 -19.97 15.52 -28.65
CA ASP A 95 -20.16 16.84 -29.29
C ASP A 95 -19.27 17.94 -28.69
N TYR A 96 -18.67 17.71 -27.52
CA TYR A 96 -17.78 18.66 -26.87
C TYR A 96 -16.39 18.64 -27.51
N LYS A 97 -15.79 19.83 -27.68
CA LYS A 97 -14.43 20.00 -28.21
C LYS A 97 -13.56 20.68 -27.17
N GLY A 98 -12.34 20.18 -26.99
CA GLY A 98 -11.34 20.76 -26.10
C GLY A 98 -9.94 20.59 -26.66
N GLN A 99 -8.96 21.06 -25.89
CA GLN A 99 -7.55 21.00 -26.25
C GLN A 99 -6.69 20.62 -25.04
N ILE A 100 -5.60 19.91 -25.30
CA ILE A 100 -4.57 19.57 -24.32
C ILE A 100 -3.26 20.20 -24.78
N THR A 101 -2.65 20.96 -23.89
CA THR A 101 -1.28 21.45 -24.04
C THR A 101 -0.37 20.73 -23.07
N LYS A 102 0.90 20.58 -23.45
CA LYS A 102 1.95 20.04 -22.58
C LYS A 102 3.07 21.07 -22.48
N ASN A 103 3.38 21.46 -21.25
CA ASN A 103 4.40 22.45 -20.89
C ASN A 103 5.37 21.93 -19.82
N ASN A 104 5.26 20.66 -19.45
CA ASN A 104 6.11 19.98 -18.49
C ASN A 104 6.65 18.66 -19.06
N ARG A 105 7.56 18.02 -18.33
CA ARG A 105 8.19 16.76 -18.77
C ARG A 105 7.36 15.51 -18.45
N GLU A 106 6.21 15.66 -17.81
CA GLU A 106 5.36 14.52 -17.46
C GLU A 106 4.81 13.86 -18.74
N THR A 107 4.94 12.54 -18.83
CA THR A 107 4.46 11.77 -19.99
C THR A 107 2.97 11.42 -19.90
N TYR A 108 2.25 12.08 -18.99
CA TYR A 108 0.79 12.05 -18.92
C TYR A 108 0.25 13.48 -18.88
N ARG A 109 -0.95 13.66 -19.39
CA ARG A 109 -1.74 14.90 -19.25
C ARG A 109 -3.18 14.54 -18.94
N TRP A 110 -3.84 15.43 -18.21
CA TRP A 110 -5.29 15.42 -18.17
C TRP A 110 -5.88 16.79 -18.42
N GLN A 111 -7.11 16.79 -18.90
CA GLN A 111 -7.88 18.00 -19.12
C GLN A 111 -9.33 17.77 -18.71
N GLU A 112 -9.84 18.70 -17.91
CA GLU A 112 -11.25 18.73 -17.52
C GLU A 112 -12.14 19.04 -18.73
N PHE A 113 -13.30 18.39 -18.81
CA PHE A 113 -14.37 18.71 -19.74
C PHE A 113 -15.74 18.56 -19.06
N PRO A 114 -16.80 19.17 -19.62
CA PRO A 114 -18.15 19.08 -19.04
C PRO A 114 -18.66 17.64 -18.97
N ALA A 115 -19.08 17.19 -17.78
CA ALA A 115 -19.56 15.82 -17.58
C ALA A 115 -20.85 15.51 -18.39
N ASP A 116 -21.66 16.53 -18.71
CA ASP A 116 -22.85 16.43 -19.54
C ASP A 116 -22.54 16.18 -21.03
N ALA A 117 -21.27 16.26 -21.44
CA ALA A 117 -20.82 15.78 -22.74
C ALA A 117 -20.91 14.25 -22.85
N LEU A 118 -20.97 13.52 -21.73
CA LEU A 118 -21.06 12.05 -21.70
C LEU A 118 -22.52 11.59 -21.72
N ARG A 119 -22.73 10.38 -22.22
CA ARG A 119 -24.04 9.71 -22.27
C ARG A 119 -23.93 8.27 -21.80
N LYS A 120 -25.06 7.70 -21.40
CA LYS A 120 -25.14 6.27 -21.14
C LYS A 120 -24.92 5.51 -22.46
N GLY A 121 -24.16 4.42 -22.39
CA GLY A 121 -23.73 3.63 -23.54
C GLY A 121 -22.44 4.16 -24.16
N GLU A 122 -22.38 4.13 -25.49
CA GLU A 122 -21.18 4.47 -26.25
C GLU A 122 -20.83 5.97 -26.21
N ASN A 123 -19.59 6.28 -25.83
CA ASN A 123 -18.97 7.60 -25.85
C ASN A 123 -17.73 7.57 -26.72
N ILE A 124 -17.63 8.52 -27.66
CA ILE A 124 -16.55 8.58 -28.62
C ILE A 124 -15.59 9.69 -28.23
N ILE A 125 -14.31 9.33 -28.07
CA ILE A 125 -13.21 10.25 -27.87
C ILE A 125 -12.38 10.28 -29.16
N GLU A 126 -12.19 11.45 -29.76
CA GLU A 126 -11.30 11.61 -30.92
C GLU A 126 -10.17 12.57 -30.58
N LEU A 127 -8.96 12.26 -31.04
CA LEU A 127 -7.76 13.06 -30.86
C LEU A 127 -7.19 13.46 -32.22
N SER A 128 -6.77 14.71 -32.37
CA SER A 128 -6.21 15.24 -33.62
C SER A 128 -5.26 16.42 -33.39
N CYS A 129 -4.29 16.59 -34.29
CA CYS A 129 -3.38 17.73 -34.27
C CYS A 129 -3.15 18.23 -35.72
N PRO A 130 -4.17 18.84 -36.35
CA PRO A 130 -4.13 19.19 -37.78
C PRO A 130 -3.09 20.26 -38.13
N GLU A 131 -2.67 21.07 -37.17
CA GLU A 131 -1.65 22.09 -37.34
C GLU A 131 -0.24 21.52 -37.48
N ALA A 132 0.01 20.33 -36.90
CA ALA A 132 1.30 19.66 -36.99
C ALA A 132 1.56 19.17 -38.42
N GLN A 133 2.66 19.63 -39.01
CA GLN A 133 3.06 19.30 -40.38
C GLN A 133 3.88 18.00 -40.47
N SER A 134 4.31 17.47 -39.34
CA SER A 134 5.11 16.25 -39.22
C SER A 134 4.79 15.51 -37.92
N ALA A 135 5.20 14.24 -37.83
CA ALA A 135 5.04 13.45 -36.60
C ALA A 135 5.76 14.06 -35.39
N THR A 136 6.92 14.69 -35.61
CA THR A 136 7.70 15.37 -34.57
C THR A 136 7.03 16.64 -34.06
N ASP A 137 6.23 17.32 -34.88
CA ASP A 137 5.46 18.50 -34.48
C ASP A 137 4.11 18.12 -33.83
N GLY A 138 3.76 16.83 -33.87
CA GLY A 138 2.51 16.29 -33.37
C GLY A 138 2.63 15.62 -32.00
N TRP A 139 1.67 14.73 -31.74
CA TRP A 139 1.58 13.99 -30.48
C TRP A 139 1.82 12.50 -30.71
N SER A 140 2.64 11.88 -29.87
CA SER A 140 2.85 10.43 -29.87
C SER A 140 2.11 9.82 -28.68
N ILE A 141 1.06 9.06 -28.92
CA ILE A 141 0.20 8.47 -27.89
C ILE A 141 0.64 7.03 -27.60
N TYR A 142 0.63 6.64 -26.34
CA TYR A 142 0.99 5.27 -25.93
C TYR A 142 -0.01 4.25 -26.49
N LEU A 143 0.52 3.09 -26.87
CA LEU A 143 -0.23 1.91 -27.28
C LEU A 143 0.01 0.77 -26.29
N ALA A 144 -1.08 0.17 -25.80
CA ALA A 144 -1.06 -1.01 -24.96
C ALA A 144 -1.31 -2.27 -25.78
N ARG A 145 -0.29 -3.09 -26.01
CA ARG A 145 -0.35 -4.23 -26.93
C ARG A 145 -1.03 -5.45 -26.31
N ALA A 146 -1.90 -6.11 -27.07
CA ALA A 146 -2.61 -7.31 -26.64
C ALA A 146 -1.67 -8.45 -26.21
N ASP A 147 -0.53 -8.60 -26.89
CA ASP A 147 0.46 -9.64 -26.59
C ASP A 147 1.30 -9.37 -25.32
N GLU A 148 1.04 -8.27 -24.61
CA GLU A 148 1.68 -7.90 -23.33
C GLU A 148 0.70 -7.89 -22.14
N PHE A 149 -0.61 -8.00 -22.39
CA PHE A 149 -1.64 -7.90 -21.33
C PHE A 149 -1.47 -8.93 -20.23
N LEU A 150 -1.15 -10.18 -20.59
CA LEU A 150 -1.02 -11.26 -19.60
C LEU A 150 0.05 -10.93 -18.54
N SER A 151 1.17 -10.32 -18.95
CA SER A 151 2.25 -9.97 -18.03
C SER A 151 1.85 -8.87 -17.04
N GLY A 152 0.98 -7.94 -17.46
CA GLY A 152 0.40 -6.92 -16.58
C GLY A 152 -0.87 -7.34 -15.84
N GLY A 153 -1.28 -8.61 -15.94
CA GLY A 153 -2.47 -9.16 -15.26
C GLY A 153 -3.80 -8.95 -15.98
N GLY A 154 -3.77 -8.59 -17.27
CA GLY A 154 -4.94 -8.31 -18.09
C GLY A 154 -5.35 -9.45 -19.02
N ASN A 155 -6.57 -9.36 -19.53
CA ASN A 155 -7.08 -10.27 -20.55
C ASN A 155 -6.85 -9.72 -21.97
N PRO A 156 -6.14 -10.42 -22.86
CA PRO A 156 -5.83 -9.92 -24.20
C PRO A 156 -6.99 -10.02 -25.22
N ILE A 157 -8.07 -10.72 -24.90
CA ILE A 157 -9.08 -11.16 -25.90
C ILE A 157 -9.69 -9.99 -26.67
N ASN A 158 -10.10 -8.91 -25.99
CA ASN A 158 -10.80 -7.77 -26.58
C ASN A 158 -9.90 -6.52 -26.74
N VAL A 159 -8.59 -6.70 -26.69
CA VAL A 159 -7.65 -5.58 -26.79
C VAL A 159 -7.58 -5.09 -28.23
N GLY A 160 -7.94 -3.82 -28.43
CA GLY A 160 -7.93 -3.14 -29.72
C GLY A 160 -9.34 -2.86 -30.24
N ASP A 161 -10.33 -3.59 -29.75
CA ASP A 161 -11.73 -3.53 -30.19
C ASP A 161 -12.38 -2.15 -29.91
N THR A 162 -11.74 -1.30 -29.09
CA THR A 162 -12.22 0.04 -28.76
C THR A 162 -11.34 1.19 -29.29
N SER A 163 -10.31 0.87 -30.07
CA SER A 163 -9.34 1.84 -30.59
C SER A 163 -9.32 1.86 -32.12
N PHE A 164 -9.41 3.05 -32.70
CA PHE A 164 -9.49 3.26 -34.14
C PHE A 164 -8.56 4.38 -34.60
N LYS A 165 -7.99 4.24 -35.80
CA LYS A 165 -7.16 5.25 -36.44
C LYS A 165 -7.77 5.72 -37.76
N SER A 166 -7.59 7.00 -38.05
CA SER A 166 -7.92 7.61 -39.34
C SER A 166 -6.66 8.22 -39.96
N PHE A 167 -6.56 8.15 -41.29
CA PHE A 167 -5.45 8.70 -42.08
C PHE A 167 -5.90 9.82 -43.04
N ASP A 168 -7.20 10.10 -43.12
CA ASP A 168 -7.84 10.99 -44.08
C ASP A 168 -8.58 12.16 -43.40
N GLY A 169 -8.19 12.50 -42.17
CA GLY A 169 -8.83 13.58 -41.43
C GLY A 169 -10.18 13.19 -40.83
N GLY A 170 -10.41 11.91 -40.55
CA GLY A 170 -11.59 11.40 -39.86
C GLY A 170 -12.75 11.02 -40.78
N GLU A 171 -12.53 10.95 -42.10
CA GLU A 171 -13.54 10.50 -43.07
C GLU A 171 -13.76 8.98 -42.95
N THR A 172 -12.67 8.22 -42.80
CA THR A 172 -12.70 6.77 -42.54
C THR A 172 -11.94 6.40 -41.27
N TRP A 173 -12.34 5.29 -40.65
CA TRP A 173 -11.79 4.80 -39.38
C TRP A 173 -11.47 3.31 -39.50
N HIS A 174 -10.27 2.95 -39.08
CA HIS A 174 -9.77 1.58 -39.07
C HIS A 174 -9.57 1.15 -37.63
N GLU A 175 -10.23 0.06 -37.23
CA GLU A 175 -10.01 -0.58 -35.94
C GLU A 175 -8.57 -1.11 -35.85
N SER A 176 -8.03 -1.11 -34.64
CA SER A 176 -6.82 -1.87 -34.30
C SER A 176 -6.92 -3.29 -34.86
N PRO A 177 -5.88 -3.85 -35.50
CA PRO A 177 -4.45 -3.62 -35.27
C PRO A 177 -3.83 -2.36 -35.89
N PHE A 178 -2.78 -1.87 -35.23
CA PHE A 178 -2.00 -0.69 -35.61
C PHE A 178 -0.59 -1.07 -36.11
N GLY A 179 0.26 -0.05 -36.25
CA GLY A 179 1.65 -0.18 -36.67
C GLY A 179 1.85 -0.12 -38.19
N PRO A 180 3.10 -0.04 -38.66
CA PRO A 180 3.43 0.05 -40.09
C PRO A 180 2.95 -1.13 -40.94
N HIS A 181 2.76 -2.29 -40.30
CA HIS A 181 2.31 -3.52 -40.96
C HIS A 181 0.82 -3.81 -40.72
N GLY A 182 0.17 -3.11 -39.78
CA GLY A 182 -1.24 -3.36 -39.45
C GLY A 182 -1.47 -4.71 -38.75
N ASP A 183 -0.52 -5.17 -37.94
CA ASP A 183 -0.56 -6.48 -37.27
C ASP A 183 -0.57 -6.36 -35.73
N ASP A 184 -0.32 -5.17 -35.18
CA ASP A 184 -0.18 -4.97 -33.73
C ASP A 184 -1.53 -4.60 -33.09
N ARG A 185 -2.29 -5.59 -32.61
CA ARG A 185 -3.49 -5.34 -31.80
C ARG A 185 -3.11 -4.59 -30.53
N ALA A 186 -3.59 -3.37 -30.40
CA ALA A 186 -3.31 -2.50 -29.27
C ALA A 186 -4.47 -1.55 -28.95
N GLU A 187 -4.55 -1.14 -27.69
CA GLU A 187 -5.43 -0.07 -27.21
C GLU A 187 -4.67 1.25 -27.07
N TYR A 188 -5.28 2.37 -27.45
CA TYR A 188 -4.76 3.67 -27.03
C TYR A 188 -4.82 3.78 -25.50
N THR A 189 -3.71 4.19 -24.89
CA THR A 189 -3.62 4.47 -23.44
C THR A 189 -4.25 5.82 -23.12
N VAL A 190 -5.58 5.83 -23.18
CA VAL A 190 -6.47 6.96 -22.94
C VAL A 190 -7.49 6.49 -21.91
N ARG A 191 -7.79 7.32 -20.91
CA ARG A 191 -8.68 6.99 -19.79
C ARG A 191 -9.67 8.11 -19.52
N LEU A 192 -10.78 7.78 -18.88
CA LEU A 192 -11.70 8.76 -18.31
C LEU A 192 -11.61 8.70 -16.78
N SER A 193 -11.33 9.83 -16.14
CA SER A 193 -11.34 9.97 -14.68
C SER A 193 -12.47 10.89 -14.25
N PHE A 194 -13.17 10.53 -13.18
CA PHE A 194 -14.36 11.20 -12.70
C PHE A 194 -14.22 11.63 -11.25
N ASP A 195 -14.68 12.85 -10.94
CA ASP A 195 -15.01 13.24 -9.56
C ASP A 195 -16.41 12.74 -9.25
N ARG A 196 -16.48 11.48 -8.80
CA ARG A 196 -17.71 10.82 -8.38
C ARG A 196 -17.37 9.68 -7.43
N TYR A 197 -18.34 9.23 -6.66
CA TYR A 197 -18.18 8.08 -5.78
C TYR A 197 -18.14 6.79 -6.59
N ILE A 198 -17.23 5.89 -6.22
CA ILE A 198 -17.31 4.49 -6.67
C ILE A 198 -18.61 3.85 -6.19
N ASP A 199 -19.03 2.77 -6.81
CA ASP A 199 -20.32 2.13 -6.56
C ASP A 199 -20.38 1.33 -5.25
N GLU A 200 -19.25 0.76 -4.82
CA GLU A 200 -19.15 -0.04 -3.59
C GLU A 200 -17.81 0.14 -2.87
N GLY A 201 -17.88 0.12 -1.54
CA GLY A 201 -16.74 0.09 -0.64
C GLY A 201 -17.15 -0.46 0.73
N TRP A 202 -16.18 -0.72 1.60
CA TRP A 202 -16.48 -1.18 2.96
C TRP A 202 -15.47 -0.66 3.97
N VAL A 203 -15.94 -0.52 5.22
CA VAL A 203 -15.12 -0.20 6.39
C VAL A 203 -15.45 -1.19 7.50
N ALA A 204 -14.44 -1.67 8.22
CA ALA A 204 -14.59 -2.54 9.39
C ALA A 204 -13.88 -1.93 10.60
N SER A 205 -14.38 -2.19 11.80
CA SER A 205 -13.77 -1.72 13.04
C SER A 205 -12.38 -2.32 13.28
N PRO A 206 -11.55 -1.70 14.13
CA PRO A 206 -10.47 -2.44 14.79
C PRO A 206 -11.05 -3.64 15.54
N VAL A 207 -10.18 -4.56 15.97
CA VAL A 207 -10.59 -5.66 16.87
C VAL A 207 -11.02 -5.06 18.21
N ILE A 208 -12.26 -5.36 18.62
CA ILE A 208 -12.83 -4.82 19.86
C ILE A 208 -12.80 -5.91 20.93
N ASP A 209 -12.10 -5.66 22.03
CA ASP A 209 -12.06 -6.54 23.19
C ASP A 209 -13.24 -6.28 24.15
N LEU A 210 -14.20 -7.20 24.16
CA LEU A 210 -15.40 -7.12 24.99
C LEU A 210 -15.12 -7.24 26.49
N TRP A 211 -13.95 -7.73 26.89
CA TRP A 211 -13.56 -7.85 28.29
C TRP A 211 -12.85 -6.61 28.80
N ARG A 212 -12.19 -5.84 27.93
CA ARG A 212 -11.44 -4.63 28.29
C ARG A 212 -12.36 -3.41 28.43
N GLY A 213 -13.12 -3.10 27.38
CA GLY A 213 -13.83 -1.84 27.30
C GLY A 213 -12.92 -0.64 27.18
N GLU A 214 -13.25 0.43 27.90
CA GLU A 214 -12.45 1.67 28.01
C GLU A 214 -11.29 1.56 29.04
N SER A 215 -10.95 0.35 29.52
CA SER A 215 -9.83 0.18 30.45
C SER A 215 -8.49 0.15 29.72
N ASP A 216 -7.54 0.94 30.22
CA ASP A 216 -6.14 0.92 29.79
C ASP A 216 -5.28 -0.09 30.59
N ASP A 217 -5.91 -0.95 31.41
CA ASP A 217 -5.18 -1.93 32.21
C ASP A 217 -4.54 -3.00 31.32
N PHE A 218 -3.28 -3.35 31.58
CA PHE A 218 -2.63 -4.44 30.88
C PHE A 218 -3.30 -5.81 31.15
N ILE A 219 -3.66 -6.03 32.42
CA ILE A 219 -4.18 -7.32 32.89
C ILE A 219 -5.70 -7.24 32.97
N ILE A 220 -6.39 -7.91 32.05
CA ILE A 220 -7.84 -7.92 31.96
C ILE A 220 -8.41 -9.15 32.68
N PRO A 221 -9.32 -9.00 33.67
CA PRO A 221 -9.93 -10.15 34.32
C PRO A 221 -10.74 -11.01 33.37
N ILE A 222 -10.78 -12.33 33.61
CA ILE A 222 -11.65 -13.23 32.85
C ILE A 222 -13.10 -12.84 33.11
N ARG A 223 -13.82 -12.56 32.02
CA ARG A 223 -15.22 -12.13 32.02
C ARG A 223 -16.04 -13.07 31.13
N GLY A 224 -17.34 -13.16 31.40
CA GLY A 224 -18.32 -13.74 30.50
C GLY A 224 -19.21 -12.64 29.93
N VAL A 225 -19.43 -12.62 28.61
CA VAL A 225 -20.35 -11.67 27.99
C VAL A 225 -21.78 -12.18 28.19
N LEU A 226 -22.61 -11.37 28.85
CA LEU A 226 -24.02 -11.67 29.13
C LEU A 226 -24.95 -11.13 28.04
N LYS A 227 -24.66 -9.92 27.56
CA LYS A 227 -25.42 -9.21 26.54
C LYS A 227 -24.48 -8.31 25.75
N LEU A 228 -24.71 -8.19 24.44
CA LEU A 228 -24.00 -7.28 23.56
C LEU A 228 -25.01 -6.42 22.79
N ALA A 229 -24.73 -5.14 22.67
CA ALA A 229 -25.42 -4.23 21.77
C ALA A 229 -24.40 -3.55 20.85
N LEU A 230 -24.74 -3.45 19.57
CA LEU A 230 -24.03 -2.70 18.55
C LEU A 230 -24.97 -1.64 17.99
N ASP A 231 -24.60 -0.39 18.23
CA ASP A 231 -25.28 0.80 17.72
C ASP A 231 -24.39 1.44 16.65
N ILE A 232 -24.90 1.65 15.44
CA ILE A 232 -24.17 2.37 14.38
C ILE A 232 -25.06 3.48 13.83
N ASP A 233 -24.49 4.68 13.77
CA ASP A 233 -25.10 5.87 13.22
C ASP A 233 -24.43 6.19 11.87
N GLY A 234 -25.25 6.36 10.85
CA GLY A 234 -24.85 6.69 9.49
C GLY A 234 -25.89 7.54 8.79
N ASP A 235 -25.61 7.86 7.53
CA ASP A 235 -26.52 8.56 6.62
C ASP A 235 -26.66 7.74 5.33
N THR A 236 -27.89 7.53 4.88
CA THR A 236 -28.22 6.86 3.62
C THR A 236 -29.04 7.78 2.72
N PRO A 237 -28.38 8.73 2.01
CA PRO A 237 -29.07 9.54 1.02
C PRO A 237 -29.82 8.69 -0.01
N LYS A 238 -30.86 9.24 -0.62
CA LYS A 238 -31.66 8.50 -1.62
C LYS A 238 -30.77 7.90 -2.73
N GLY A 239 -30.87 6.58 -2.91
CA GLY A 239 -30.10 5.82 -3.90
C GLY A 239 -28.81 5.20 -3.34
N THR A 240 -28.63 5.21 -2.01
CA THR A 240 -27.53 4.53 -1.32
C THR A 240 -28.05 3.52 -0.30
N GLU A 241 -27.21 2.55 0.07
CA GLU A 241 -27.51 1.57 1.12
C GLU A 241 -26.24 1.34 1.98
N ILE A 242 -26.46 1.03 3.27
CA ILE A 242 -25.44 0.46 4.13
C ILE A 242 -25.93 -0.90 4.61
N THR A 243 -25.09 -1.92 4.48
CA THR A 243 -25.32 -3.26 5.05
C THR A 243 -24.27 -3.55 6.11
N TYR A 244 -24.72 -3.96 7.30
CA TYR A 244 -23.88 -4.20 8.46
C TYR A 244 -23.67 -5.70 8.69
N TYR A 245 -22.43 -6.04 9.02
CA TYR A 245 -22.00 -7.38 9.35
C TYR A 245 -21.28 -7.40 10.69
N LEU A 246 -21.33 -8.53 11.39
CA LEU A 246 -20.61 -8.78 12.63
C LEU A 246 -19.87 -10.13 12.54
N ARG A 247 -18.69 -10.20 13.14
CA ARG A 247 -17.97 -11.44 13.40
C ARG A 247 -17.36 -11.44 14.81
N ALA A 248 -17.04 -12.62 15.33
CA ALA A 248 -16.43 -12.79 16.65
C ALA A 248 -15.28 -13.81 16.64
N GLY A 249 -14.33 -13.61 17.56
CA GLY A 249 -13.10 -14.40 17.69
C GLY A 249 -12.68 -14.62 19.15
N PHE A 250 -11.81 -15.60 19.37
CA PHE A 250 -11.16 -15.89 20.66
C PHE A 250 -9.81 -15.20 20.80
N SER A 251 -9.12 -14.90 19.69
CA SER A 251 -7.83 -14.20 19.67
C SER A 251 -7.99 -12.73 19.25
N ALA A 252 -7.00 -11.91 19.63
CA ALA A 252 -6.94 -10.51 19.21
C ALA A 252 -6.45 -10.34 17.77
N ASP A 253 -5.79 -11.35 17.20
CA ASP A 253 -5.34 -11.34 15.81
C ASP A 253 -6.54 -11.48 14.85
N PRO A 254 -6.89 -10.45 14.06
CA PRO A 254 -8.04 -10.48 13.14
C PRO A 254 -7.90 -11.46 11.96
N HIS A 255 -6.71 -12.05 11.77
CA HIS A 255 -6.41 -13.01 10.71
C HIS A 255 -6.33 -14.46 11.19
N ALA A 256 -6.44 -14.71 12.51
CA ALA A 256 -6.40 -16.05 13.06
C ALA A 256 -7.60 -16.91 12.59
N GLU A 257 -7.38 -18.22 12.47
CA GLU A 257 -8.38 -19.18 11.98
C GLU A 257 -9.60 -19.33 12.89
N ASP A 258 -9.51 -18.88 14.15
CA ASP A 258 -10.56 -19.03 15.15
C ASP A 258 -11.72 -18.01 15.02
N TRP A 259 -11.55 -17.01 14.14
CA TRP A 259 -12.58 -16.02 13.82
C TRP A 259 -13.71 -16.61 13.00
N GLN A 260 -14.94 -16.29 13.40
CA GLN A 260 -16.13 -16.62 12.62
C GLN A 260 -16.21 -15.77 11.34
N PRO A 261 -16.91 -16.27 10.29
CA PRO A 261 -17.20 -15.43 9.14
C PRO A 261 -18.07 -14.23 9.53
N TYR A 262 -18.07 -13.21 8.68
CA TYR A 262 -18.99 -12.08 8.81
C TYR A 262 -20.43 -12.51 8.53
N GLU A 263 -21.33 -12.27 9.49
CA GLU A 263 -22.77 -12.50 9.36
C GLU A 263 -23.51 -11.16 9.27
N GLU A 264 -24.50 -11.07 8.38
CA GLU A 264 -25.32 -9.86 8.23
C GLU A 264 -26.20 -9.66 9.47
N VAL A 265 -26.16 -8.45 10.04
CA VAL A 265 -26.90 -8.10 11.27
C VAL A 265 -27.93 -6.99 11.07
N GLY A 266 -27.91 -6.31 9.92
CA GLY A 266 -28.91 -5.30 9.59
C GLY A 266 -28.50 -4.41 8.42
N LYS A 267 -29.38 -3.47 8.08
CA LYS A 267 -29.22 -2.50 6.99
C LYS A 267 -29.87 -1.16 7.35
N GLY A 268 -29.44 -0.09 6.71
CA GLY A 268 -30.03 1.25 6.85
C GLY A 268 -29.04 2.30 7.34
N ASP A 269 -29.54 3.49 7.64
CA ASP A 269 -28.78 4.59 8.25
C ASP A 269 -28.52 4.38 9.74
N GLN A 270 -29.41 3.67 10.43
CA GLN A 270 -29.28 3.33 11.84
C GLN A 270 -29.26 1.82 12.02
N LEU A 271 -28.30 1.33 12.81
CA LEU A 271 -28.30 -0.02 13.33
C LEU A 271 -28.48 0.01 14.85
N HIS A 272 -29.44 -0.75 15.35
CA HIS A 272 -29.48 -1.19 16.75
C HIS A 272 -29.59 -2.71 16.75
N PHE A 273 -28.45 -3.38 16.94
CA PHE A 273 -28.36 -4.83 16.99
C PHE A 273 -28.10 -5.27 18.42
N VAL A 274 -28.91 -6.21 18.92
CA VAL A 274 -28.73 -6.79 20.26
C VAL A 274 -28.56 -8.29 20.14
N PHE A 275 -27.48 -8.78 20.72
CA PHE A 275 -27.22 -10.21 20.89
C PHE A 275 -27.52 -10.58 22.35
N ASP A 276 -28.69 -11.20 22.57
CA ASP A 276 -29.26 -11.43 23.90
C ASP A 276 -29.04 -12.85 24.45
N GLU A 277 -28.20 -13.67 23.80
CA GLU A 277 -27.94 -15.03 24.25
C GLU A 277 -26.62 -15.18 25.00
N ARG A 278 -26.62 -16.01 26.06
CA ARG A 278 -25.43 -16.57 26.74
C ARG A 278 -24.50 -17.37 25.79
N ALA A 279 -24.79 -17.39 24.49
CA ALA A 279 -24.08 -18.12 23.46
C ALA A 279 -22.84 -17.40 22.93
N LEU A 280 -22.67 -16.08 23.16
CA LEU A 280 -21.45 -15.38 22.78
C LEU A 280 -20.29 -15.78 23.71
N ASN A 281 -19.69 -16.92 23.41
CA ASN A 281 -18.57 -17.49 24.13
C ASN A 281 -17.25 -17.06 23.47
N ARG A 282 -17.12 -15.76 23.21
CA ARG A 282 -16.00 -15.10 22.50
C ARG A 282 -15.62 -13.81 23.23
N ARG A 283 -14.36 -13.41 23.11
CA ARG A 283 -13.82 -12.19 23.74
C ARG A 283 -13.79 -11.01 22.78
N TYR A 284 -13.50 -11.28 21.51
CA TYR A 284 -13.27 -10.24 20.52
C TYR A 284 -14.37 -10.21 19.46
N ILE A 285 -14.68 -9.02 18.95
CA ILE A 285 -15.59 -8.83 17.82
C ILE A 285 -15.03 -7.84 16.82
N GLN A 286 -15.56 -7.88 15.60
CA GLN A 286 -15.44 -6.82 14.61
C GLN A 286 -16.76 -6.66 13.88
N PHE A 287 -17.17 -5.42 13.64
CA PHE A 287 -18.25 -5.12 12.71
C PHE A 287 -17.70 -4.57 11.39
N LYS A 288 -18.46 -4.73 10.33
CA LYS A 288 -18.16 -4.22 8.99
C LYS A 288 -19.40 -3.59 8.38
N ALA A 289 -19.26 -2.40 7.82
CA ALA A 289 -20.27 -1.72 7.03
C ALA A 289 -19.87 -1.77 5.55
N VAL A 290 -20.72 -2.36 4.70
CA VAL A 290 -20.62 -2.31 3.24
C VAL A 290 -21.51 -1.18 2.75
N LEU A 291 -20.94 -0.25 2.02
CA LEU A 291 -21.56 0.95 1.50
C LEU A 291 -21.76 0.80 -0.01
N THR A 292 -22.96 1.12 -0.51
CA THR A 292 -23.24 1.09 -1.94
C THR A 292 -23.98 2.34 -2.41
N THR A 293 -23.82 2.70 -3.69
CA THR A 293 -24.55 3.80 -4.32
C THR A 293 -24.93 3.50 -5.77
N GLU A 294 -26.20 3.72 -6.13
CA GLU A 294 -26.69 3.72 -7.52
C GLU A 294 -26.66 5.13 -8.15
N ASN A 295 -26.32 6.15 -7.34
CA ASN A 295 -26.18 7.53 -7.78
C ASN A 295 -24.79 8.02 -7.40
N PRO A 296 -23.83 8.04 -8.34
CA PRO A 296 -22.41 8.28 -8.02
C PRO A 296 -22.12 9.73 -7.56
N LEU A 297 -23.14 10.59 -7.52
CA LEU A 297 -23.06 11.97 -7.00
C LEU A 297 -23.36 12.05 -5.49
N VAL A 298 -23.82 10.96 -4.88
CA VAL A 298 -24.10 10.85 -3.44
C VAL A 298 -23.50 9.57 -2.89
N THR A 299 -23.14 9.59 -1.61
CA THR A 299 -22.51 8.48 -0.91
C THR A 299 -23.19 8.27 0.43
N PRO A 300 -23.38 7.01 0.89
CA PRO A 300 -23.71 6.77 2.29
C PRO A 300 -22.49 7.11 3.16
N THR A 301 -22.74 7.37 4.45
CA THR A 301 -21.66 7.68 5.40
C THR A 301 -21.83 6.90 6.69
N ILE A 302 -20.71 6.52 7.32
CA ILE A 302 -20.67 6.06 8.70
C ILE A 302 -20.22 7.23 9.55
N GLN A 303 -21.02 7.60 10.56
CA GLN A 303 -20.77 8.74 11.44
C GLN A 303 -20.18 8.30 12.77
N SER A 304 -20.72 7.24 13.37
CA SER A 304 -20.16 6.67 14.59
C SER A 304 -20.64 5.24 14.82
N ALA A 305 -19.94 4.52 15.69
CA ALA A 305 -20.39 3.24 16.20
C ALA A 305 -20.10 3.13 17.71
N LYS A 306 -20.96 2.40 18.39
CA LYS A 306 -20.84 2.07 19.81
C LYS A 306 -21.11 0.60 20.02
N VAL A 307 -20.22 -0.03 20.76
CA VAL A 307 -20.39 -1.39 21.28
C VAL A 307 -20.60 -1.31 22.78
N SER A 308 -21.67 -1.92 23.27
CA SER A 308 -21.96 -2.03 24.71
C SER A 308 -22.09 -3.49 25.10
N ALA A 309 -21.30 -3.93 26.08
CA ALA A 309 -21.34 -5.28 26.62
C ALA A 309 -21.68 -5.28 28.11
N GLU A 310 -22.69 -6.06 28.50
CA GLU A 310 -22.89 -6.47 29.89
C GLU A 310 -22.01 -7.70 30.14
N VAL A 311 -21.18 -7.63 31.17
CA VAL A 311 -20.23 -8.70 31.47
C VAL A 311 -20.32 -9.14 32.93
N GLU A 312 -20.11 -10.43 33.15
CA GLU A 312 -19.94 -11.03 34.46
C GLU A 312 -18.45 -11.32 34.69
N GLN A 313 -17.85 -10.71 35.70
CA GLN A 313 -16.49 -11.04 36.10
C GLN A 313 -16.44 -12.43 36.75
N ARG A 314 -15.63 -13.33 36.18
CA ARG A 314 -15.53 -14.73 36.61
C ARG A 314 -14.29 -15.01 37.46
N SER A 315 -13.28 -14.15 37.44
CA SER A 315 -12.09 -14.24 38.28
C SER A 315 -11.86 -12.95 39.08
N PRO A 316 -11.29 -13.02 40.31
CA PRO A 316 -10.89 -11.82 41.03
C PRO A 316 -9.69 -11.14 40.36
N GLU A 317 -9.60 -9.83 40.53
CA GLU A 317 -8.37 -9.09 40.24
C GLU A 317 -7.29 -9.44 41.28
N ALA A 318 -6.07 -9.69 40.80
CA ALA A 318 -4.94 -9.95 41.68
C ALA A 318 -4.48 -8.62 42.33
N ASP A 319 -4.71 -8.45 43.63
CA ASP A 319 -4.27 -7.28 44.39
C ASP A 319 -2.74 -7.25 44.60
N ASN A 320 -2.09 -8.41 44.41
CA ASN A 320 -0.68 -8.68 44.67
C ASN A 320 0.20 -8.73 43.39
N ILE A 321 -0.35 -8.42 42.21
CA ILE A 321 0.39 -8.24 40.96
C ILE A 321 0.20 -6.80 40.48
N LYS A 322 1.30 -6.10 40.17
CA LYS A 322 1.28 -4.68 39.75
C LYS A 322 2.20 -4.44 38.57
N VAL A 323 1.68 -3.80 37.52
CA VAL A 323 2.47 -3.37 36.37
C VAL A 323 3.41 -2.23 36.77
N VAL A 324 4.68 -2.33 36.36
CA VAL A 324 5.74 -1.35 36.62
C VAL A 324 6.08 -0.59 35.35
N SER A 325 6.26 -1.29 34.24
CA SER A 325 6.45 -0.71 32.91
C SER A 325 5.89 -1.65 31.85
N LEU A 326 5.45 -1.06 30.75
CA LEU A 326 4.84 -1.77 29.63
C LEU A 326 5.32 -1.14 28.33
N ASP A 327 5.91 -1.97 27.48
CA ASP A 327 6.14 -1.73 26.07
C ASP A 327 5.43 -2.85 25.32
N ASN A 328 4.19 -2.57 24.90
CA ASN A 328 3.27 -3.55 24.32
C ASN A 328 2.46 -2.84 23.22
N PRO A 329 3.08 -2.57 22.07
CA PRO A 329 2.45 -1.79 21.01
C PRO A 329 1.22 -2.52 20.47
N ASP A 330 0.21 -1.75 20.08
CA ASP A 330 -0.82 -2.25 19.17
C ASP A 330 -0.19 -2.48 17.78
N ILE A 331 -0.72 -3.43 17.02
CA ILE A 331 -0.21 -3.74 15.68
C ILE A 331 -1.02 -2.96 14.65
N ALA A 332 -0.36 -2.10 13.88
CA ALA A 332 -0.99 -1.41 12.76
C ALA A 332 -1.13 -2.34 11.54
N TYR A 333 -2.25 -3.06 11.46
CA TYR A 333 -2.57 -3.95 10.34
C TYR A 333 -2.94 -3.17 9.07
N SER A 334 -2.49 -3.68 7.92
CA SER A 334 -2.91 -3.18 6.61
C SER A 334 -4.31 -3.69 6.25
N SER A 335 -5.12 -2.84 5.60
CA SER A 335 -6.35 -3.30 4.92
C SER A 335 -6.04 -4.01 3.60
N ILE A 336 -4.81 -3.88 3.12
CA ILE A 336 -4.32 -4.48 1.87
C ILE A 336 -3.80 -5.87 2.17
N ASN A 337 -4.25 -6.84 1.36
CA ASN A 337 -3.73 -8.19 1.43
C ASN A 337 -2.36 -8.27 0.74
N TRP A 338 -1.32 -7.85 1.45
CA TRP A 338 0.06 -7.93 1.00
C TRP A 338 0.45 -9.39 0.69
N LYS A 339 1.14 -9.61 -0.44
CA LYS A 339 1.71 -10.91 -0.79
C LYS A 339 3.21 -10.90 -0.55
N TRP A 340 3.64 -11.76 0.36
CA TRP A 340 5.02 -11.88 0.80
C TRP A 340 5.66 -13.08 0.12
N GLU A 341 6.93 -12.99 -0.25
CA GLU A 341 7.68 -14.15 -0.75
C GLU A 341 7.78 -15.21 0.36
N GLU A 342 7.43 -16.45 0.02
CA GLU A 342 7.51 -17.60 0.93
C GLU A 342 8.95 -17.80 1.44
N ALA A 343 9.15 -18.35 2.63
CA ALA A 343 10.50 -18.50 3.19
C ALA A 343 11.31 -19.66 2.59
N ASP A 344 10.65 -20.69 2.06
CA ASP A 344 11.28 -21.93 1.59
C ASP A 344 11.86 -21.84 0.16
N ARG A 345 12.00 -20.62 -0.39
CA ARG A 345 12.56 -20.38 -1.72
C ARG A 345 13.99 -20.90 -1.82
N PRO A 346 14.28 -21.87 -2.72
CA PRO A 346 15.66 -22.30 -2.97
C PRO A 346 16.53 -21.15 -3.49
N GLU A 347 15.93 -20.15 -4.15
CA GLU A 347 16.64 -18.98 -4.68
C GLU A 347 17.29 -18.13 -3.59
N PHE A 348 16.78 -18.13 -2.34
CA PHE A 348 17.40 -17.37 -1.25
C PHE A 348 18.76 -17.95 -0.83
N GLU A 349 18.86 -19.28 -0.72
CA GLU A 349 20.14 -19.94 -0.42
C GLU A 349 21.12 -19.77 -1.58
N GLU A 350 20.64 -19.92 -2.83
CA GLU A 350 21.47 -19.69 -4.01
C GLU A 350 21.99 -18.24 -4.07
N LEU A 351 21.16 -17.26 -3.75
CA LEU A 351 21.54 -15.84 -3.72
C LEU A 351 22.62 -15.57 -2.67
N ARG A 352 22.46 -16.13 -1.46
CA ARG A 352 23.45 -16.01 -0.37
C ARG A 352 24.80 -16.60 -0.76
N GLN A 353 24.80 -17.77 -1.40
CA GLN A 353 26.02 -18.44 -1.85
C GLN A 353 26.68 -17.71 -3.03
N ARG A 354 25.90 -17.32 -4.06
CA ARG A 354 26.40 -16.69 -5.28
C ARG A 354 27.11 -15.37 -5.01
N GLU A 355 26.55 -14.56 -4.11
CA GLU A 355 27.04 -13.22 -3.81
C GLU A 355 27.85 -13.16 -2.50
N ASN A 356 28.12 -14.30 -1.87
CA ASN A 356 28.83 -14.43 -0.59
C ASN A 356 28.27 -13.52 0.51
N LEU A 357 26.94 -13.40 0.59
CA LEU A 357 26.28 -12.41 1.44
C LEU A 357 26.60 -12.61 2.94
N ASP A 358 26.83 -13.85 3.36
CA ASP A 358 27.18 -14.17 4.75
C ASP A 358 28.54 -13.56 5.16
N GLU A 359 29.50 -13.51 4.23
CA GLU A 359 30.79 -12.84 4.45
C GLU A 359 30.61 -11.32 4.46
N VAL A 360 29.76 -10.79 3.56
CA VAL A 360 29.45 -9.35 3.47
C VAL A 360 28.91 -8.83 4.81
N ILE A 361 27.96 -9.53 5.42
CA ILE A 361 27.36 -9.09 6.69
C ILE A 361 28.16 -9.53 7.93
N GLN A 362 29.27 -10.25 7.75
CA GLN A 362 30.05 -10.76 8.87
C GLN A 362 30.51 -9.62 9.81
N GLY A 363 30.44 -9.89 11.12
CA GLY A 363 30.87 -8.94 12.14
C GLY A 363 29.92 -7.76 12.37
N SER A 364 28.75 -7.75 11.71
CA SER A 364 27.69 -6.79 12.03
C SER A 364 27.19 -7.00 13.46
N ARG A 365 27.05 -5.91 14.20
CA ARG A 365 26.58 -5.94 15.60
C ARG A 365 25.08 -5.76 15.72
N THR A 366 24.47 -5.20 14.69
CA THR A 366 23.07 -4.82 14.63
C THR A 366 22.51 -5.28 13.28
N THR A 367 21.21 -5.53 13.25
CA THR A 367 20.49 -5.85 12.01
C THR A 367 20.63 -4.68 11.02
N PHE A 368 20.54 -3.45 11.50
CA PHE A 368 20.70 -2.28 10.64
C PHE A 368 22.10 -2.18 10.00
N ASP A 369 23.19 -2.52 10.71
CA ASP A 369 24.54 -2.54 10.15
C ASP A 369 24.68 -3.60 9.04
N ALA A 370 24.08 -4.78 9.24
CA ALA A 370 24.03 -5.82 8.21
C ALA A 370 23.26 -5.34 6.97
N GLN A 371 22.11 -4.67 7.17
CA GLN A 371 21.33 -4.11 6.07
C GLN A 371 22.10 -3.02 5.29
N VAL A 372 22.86 -2.17 5.98
CA VAL A 372 23.72 -1.14 5.37
C VAL A 372 24.88 -1.76 4.58
N LYS A 373 25.47 -2.86 5.05
CA LYS A 373 26.52 -3.58 4.30
C LYS A 373 25.99 -4.25 3.03
N LEU A 374 24.79 -4.81 3.06
CA LEU A 374 24.14 -5.35 1.86
C LEU A 374 23.78 -4.26 0.86
N LEU A 375 23.36 -3.08 1.33
CA LEU A 375 23.16 -1.89 0.49
C LEU A 375 24.46 -1.49 -0.25
N ASP A 376 25.58 -1.41 0.48
CA ASP A 376 26.89 -1.11 -0.09
C ASP A 376 27.35 -2.19 -1.09
N HIS A 377 27.14 -3.47 -0.76
CA HIS A 377 27.45 -4.60 -1.64
C HIS A 377 26.62 -4.56 -2.93
N ALA A 378 25.30 -4.38 -2.83
CA ALA A 378 24.40 -4.27 -3.98
C ALA A 378 24.80 -3.09 -4.88
N THR A 379 25.16 -1.95 -4.29
CA THR A 379 25.59 -0.77 -5.04
C THR A 379 26.89 -1.02 -5.80
N LYS A 380 27.89 -1.64 -5.16
CA LYS A 380 29.20 -1.96 -5.78
C LYS A 380 29.12 -3.08 -6.80
N ARG A 381 28.20 -4.01 -6.60
CA ARG A 381 27.85 -5.06 -7.57
C ARG A 381 27.26 -4.46 -8.85
N TRP A 382 26.69 -3.27 -8.76
CA TRP A 382 25.92 -2.66 -9.83
C TRP A 382 26.78 -2.04 -10.93
N GLN A 383 26.52 -2.44 -12.18
CA GLN A 383 27.07 -1.77 -13.37
C GLN A 383 25.96 -1.03 -14.11
N LYS A 384 26.15 0.28 -14.29
CA LYS A 384 25.17 1.16 -14.93
C LYS A 384 24.94 0.78 -16.40
N GLY A 385 23.68 0.60 -16.78
CA GLY A 385 23.26 0.37 -18.16
C GLY A 385 21.76 0.53 -18.34
N GLY A 386 21.28 0.33 -19.56
CA GLY A 386 19.84 0.27 -19.85
C GLY A 386 19.27 -1.11 -19.47
N PRO A 387 17.96 -1.19 -19.16
CA PRO A 387 17.32 -2.46 -18.83
C PRO A 387 16.98 -3.29 -20.09
N ILE A 388 17.22 -2.74 -21.27
CA ILE A 388 16.80 -3.26 -22.58
C ILE A 388 18.03 -3.38 -23.51
N PRO A 389 18.08 -4.39 -24.41
CA PRO A 389 17.09 -5.44 -24.59
C PRO A 389 17.04 -6.43 -23.41
N GLU A 390 15.99 -7.25 -23.38
CA GLU A 390 15.73 -8.33 -22.43
C GLU A 390 15.49 -7.79 -21.01
N TYR A 391 14.38 -7.08 -20.83
CA TYR A 391 13.99 -6.56 -19.53
C TYR A 391 13.88 -7.70 -18.49
N PRO A 392 14.70 -7.70 -17.42
CA PRO A 392 14.82 -8.84 -16.53
C PRO A 392 13.53 -9.05 -15.71
N GLY A 393 13.42 -10.23 -15.07
CA GLY A 393 12.53 -10.44 -13.93
C GLY A 393 12.69 -9.36 -12.86
N TRP A 394 11.70 -9.22 -11.98
CA TRP A 394 11.80 -8.31 -10.83
C TRP A 394 12.43 -8.97 -9.60
N ASP A 395 12.78 -10.26 -9.71
CA ASP A 395 13.51 -11.03 -8.72
C ASP A 395 15.04 -10.85 -8.87
N ALA A 396 15.77 -11.04 -7.77
CA ALA A 396 17.20 -10.78 -7.72
C ALA A 396 18.03 -11.72 -8.61
N MET A 397 17.66 -12.99 -8.73
CA MET A 397 18.39 -13.94 -9.59
C MET A 397 18.28 -13.57 -11.07
N SER A 398 17.08 -13.26 -11.58
CA SER A 398 16.89 -12.78 -12.95
C SER A 398 17.70 -11.52 -13.24
N ILE A 399 17.82 -10.62 -12.25
CA ILE A 399 18.59 -9.39 -12.36
C ILE A 399 20.10 -9.69 -12.42
N LEU A 400 20.60 -10.57 -11.55
CA LEU A 400 22.01 -10.98 -11.55
C LEU A 400 22.39 -11.73 -12.83
N ASP A 401 21.54 -12.65 -13.29
CA ASP A 401 21.74 -13.39 -14.54
C ASP A 401 21.83 -12.46 -15.74
N ARG A 402 20.98 -11.44 -15.79
CA ARG A 402 21.08 -10.40 -16.80
C ARG A 402 22.35 -9.59 -16.63
N ALA A 403 22.68 -9.16 -15.42
CA ALA A 403 23.88 -8.37 -15.16
C ALA A 403 25.15 -9.08 -15.63
N ASP A 404 25.25 -10.39 -15.38
CA ASP A 404 26.41 -11.20 -15.75
C ASP A 404 26.47 -11.47 -17.25
N ARG A 405 25.32 -11.70 -17.89
CA ARG A 405 25.25 -11.98 -19.33
C ARG A 405 25.42 -10.73 -20.19
N ALA A 406 24.80 -9.62 -19.80
CA ALA A 406 24.76 -8.36 -20.57
C ALA A 406 25.81 -7.34 -20.12
N GLY A 407 26.52 -7.58 -19.02
CA GLY A 407 27.52 -6.65 -18.45
C GLY A 407 26.91 -5.39 -17.82
N SER A 408 25.59 -5.35 -17.60
CA SER A 408 24.93 -4.27 -16.85
C SER A 408 23.61 -4.76 -16.23
N GLY A 409 23.30 -4.30 -15.02
CA GLY A 409 22.14 -4.76 -14.26
C GLY A 409 20.83 -4.04 -14.62
N GLY A 410 20.91 -2.88 -15.26
CA GLY A 410 19.76 -2.03 -15.58
C GLY A 410 19.78 -0.70 -14.80
N MET A 411 18.60 -0.21 -14.47
CA MET A 411 18.36 1.10 -13.85
C MET A 411 18.08 0.97 -12.34
N CYS A 412 17.59 2.05 -11.73
CA CYS A 412 17.19 2.13 -10.33
C CYS A 412 16.30 0.97 -9.88
N ILE A 413 15.32 0.57 -10.70
CA ILE A 413 14.42 -0.56 -10.41
C ILE A 413 15.20 -1.84 -10.15
N GLN A 414 16.04 -2.26 -11.10
CA GLN A 414 16.74 -3.52 -10.96
C GLN A 414 17.78 -3.45 -9.83
N SER A 415 18.41 -2.30 -9.61
CA SER A 415 19.36 -2.12 -8.51
C SER A 415 18.69 -2.30 -7.14
N ASN A 416 17.51 -1.70 -6.98
CA ASN A 416 16.79 -1.71 -5.71
C ASN A 416 15.95 -2.98 -5.50
N ASN A 417 15.53 -3.66 -6.56
CA ASN A 417 14.99 -5.03 -6.46
C ASN A 417 16.08 -6.06 -6.14
N LEU A 418 17.30 -5.91 -6.67
CA LEU A 418 18.43 -6.76 -6.27
C LEU A 418 18.67 -6.61 -4.76
N LEU A 419 18.74 -5.37 -4.27
CA LEU A 419 18.87 -5.10 -2.84
C LEU A 419 17.72 -5.72 -2.02
N ALA A 420 16.47 -5.55 -2.48
CA ALA A 420 15.32 -6.15 -1.81
C ALA A 420 15.44 -7.68 -1.71
N GLY A 421 15.88 -8.35 -2.78
CA GLY A 421 16.13 -9.79 -2.75
C GLY A 421 17.24 -10.20 -1.78
N PHE A 422 18.31 -9.40 -1.64
CA PHE A 422 19.34 -9.66 -0.62
C PHE A 422 18.77 -9.60 0.79
N TYR A 423 17.89 -8.62 1.09
CA TYR A 423 17.23 -8.53 2.39
C TYR A 423 16.27 -9.69 2.65
N GLN A 424 15.46 -10.06 1.66
CA GLN A 424 14.52 -11.17 1.76
C GLN A 424 15.21 -12.50 2.05
N ALA A 425 16.42 -12.73 1.51
CA ALA A 425 17.19 -13.94 1.79
C ALA A 425 17.62 -14.12 3.26
N TYR A 426 17.48 -13.08 4.08
CA TYR A 426 17.69 -13.10 5.54
C TYR A 426 16.38 -12.94 6.33
N GLY A 427 15.23 -13.07 5.67
CA GLY A 427 13.92 -12.91 6.31
C GLY A 427 13.51 -11.46 6.58
N TRP A 428 14.25 -10.47 6.09
CA TRP A 428 13.86 -9.06 6.24
C TRP A 428 12.95 -8.66 5.09
N GLN A 429 11.72 -8.28 5.44
CA GLN A 429 10.75 -7.86 4.45
C GLN A 429 11.20 -6.56 3.78
N ALA A 430 11.41 -6.65 2.47
CA ALA A 430 11.84 -5.54 1.64
C ALA A 430 11.02 -5.49 0.35
N ARG A 431 10.93 -4.29 -0.23
CA ARG A 431 10.11 -4.04 -1.42
C ARG A 431 10.59 -2.83 -2.19
N LEU A 432 10.18 -2.77 -3.45
CA LEU A 432 10.36 -1.59 -4.30
C LEU A 432 9.25 -0.57 -4.04
N VAL A 433 9.63 0.70 -3.95
CA VAL A 433 8.70 1.83 -3.93
C VAL A 433 9.05 2.78 -5.06
N ASN A 434 8.05 3.24 -5.80
CA ASN A 434 8.26 4.24 -6.85
C ASN A 434 7.95 5.62 -6.28
N ILE A 435 8.92 6.51 -6.43
CA ILE A 435 8.81 7.93 -6.10
C ILE A 435 8.82 8.74 -7.41
N VAL A 436 8.84 10.07 -7.35
CA VAL A 436 8.86 10.88 -8.58
C VAL A 436 10.17 10.65 -9.33
N SER A 437 10.09 10.21 -10.59
CA SER A 437 11.27 10.04 -11.47
C SER A 437 12.30 8.99 -10.99
N HIS A 438 11.96 8.12 -10.02
CA HIS A 438 12.91 7.17 -9.42
C HIS A 438 12.23 5.99 -8.72
N GLU A 439 12.96 4.88 -8.53
CA GLU A 439 12.53 3.71 -7.77
C GLU A 439 13.57 3.30 -6.75
N VAL A 440 13.11 3.04 -5.53
CA VAL A 440 13.94 2.89 -4.34
C VAL A 440 13.51 1.64 -3.56
N CYS A 441 14.34 1.21 -2.61
CA CYS A 441 14.04 0.10 -1.73
C CYS A 441 13.52 0.63 -0.38
N GLU A 442 12.54 -0.06 0.20
CA GLU A 442 12.28 0.02 1.64
C GLU A 442 12.45 -1.36 2.26
N VAL A 443 13.01 -1.40 3.47
CA VAL A 443 13.18 -2.61 4.27
C VAL A 443 12.65 -2.40 5.68
N TRP A 444 11.94 -3.39 6.22
CA TRP A 444 11.57 -3.40 7.63
C TRP A 444 12.79 -3.65 8.51
N ASN A 445 12.94 -2.86 9.56
CA ASN A 445 13.99 -3.06 10.54
C ASN A 445 13.41 -3.18 11.95
N ASP A 446 13.63 -4.34 12.55
CA ASP A 446 13.12 -4.69 13.87
C ASP A 446 13.74 -3.86 15.01
N GLU A 447 14.98 -3.38 14.89
CA GLU A 447 15.61 -2.58 15.96
C GLU A 447 14.95 -1.21 16.12
N PHE A 448 14.40 -0.68 15.03
CA PHE A 448 13.67 0.59 15.00
C PHE A 448 12.14 0.41 14.94
N ALA A 449 11.65 -0.83 14.80
CA ALA A 449 10.24 -1.15 14.60
C ALA A 449 9.60 -0.30 13.48
N LYS A 450 10.32 -0.14 12.36
CA LYS A 450 9.87 0.71 11.24
C LYS A 450 10.44 0.31 9.89
N TRP A 451 9.75 0.73 8.83
CA TRP A 451 10.27 0.71 7.46
C TRP A 451 11.34 1.78 7.28
N ILE A 452 12.44 1.43 6.61
CA ILE A 452 13.57 2.31 6.35
C ILE A 452 13.83 2.42 4.85
N TYR A 453 14.01 3.66 4.40
CA TYR A 453 14.45 3.97 3.04
C TYR A 453 15.90 3.51 2.79
N MET A 454 16.10 2.83 1.67
CA MET A 454 17.40 2.40 1.16
C MET A 454 17.49 2.64 -0.35
N ASP A 455 18.65 3.07 -0.85
CA ASP A 455 18.85 3.25 -2.29
C ASP A 455 20.24 2.81 -2.76
N ALA A 456 20.27 1.67 -3.46
CA ALA A 456 21.46 1.09 -4.06
C ALA A 456 21.81 1.72 -5.43
N SER A 457 20.96 2.57 -5.98
CA SER A 457 21.06 3.00 -7.38
C SER A 457 22.12 4.09 -7.59
N THR A 458 23.39 3.70 -7.59
CA THR A 458 24.56 4.57 -7.81
C THR A 458 24.84 5.61 -6.72
N VAL A 459 24.04 5.59 -5.64
CA VAL A 459 24.12 6.54 -4.54
C VAL A 459 24.53 5.92 -3.20
N ASP A 460 24.39 4.60 -3.01
CA ASP A 460 24.71 3.88 -1.77
C ASP A 460 24.25 4.66 -0.53
N GLN A 461 22.94 4.80 -0.30
CA GLN A 461 22.49 5.64 0.81
C GLN A 461 21.21 5.18 1.51
N TYR A 462 21.18 5.47 2.80
CA TYR A 462 19.96 5.72 3.58
C TYR A 462 19.98 7.17 4.06
N LEU A 463 18.81 7.71 4.40
CA LEU A 463 18.69 9.05 4.98
C LEU A 463 18.33 8.95 6.46
N TYR A 464 18.83 9.89 7.25
CA TYR A 464 18.55 9.96 8.68
C TYR A 464 18.14 11.38 9.10
N ASP A 465 17.38 11.47 10.19
CA ASP A 465 17.04 12.74 10.83
C ASP A 465 18.29 13.32 11.51
N ARG A 466 18.69 14.56 11.19
CA ARG A 466 19.92 15.14 11.75
C ARG A 466 19.86 15.43 13.25
N GLU A 467 18.67 15.56 13.83
CA GLU A 467 18.51 15.82 15.26
C GLU A 467 18.64 14.53 16.07
N THR A 468 18.11 13.42 15.58
CA THR A 468 18.06 12.13 16.31
C THR A 468 19.09 11.10 15.84
N CYS A 469 19.66 11.28 14.64
CA CYS A 469 20.45 10.29 13.92
C CYS A 469 19.70 8.98 13.61
N GLU A 470 18.37 8.97 13.69
CA GLU A 470 17.58 7.81 13.31
C GLU A 470 17.37 7.73 11.80
N PRO A 471 17.43 6.53 11.19
CA PRO A 471 17.09 6.34 9.79
C PRO A 471 15.61 6.67 9.52
N LEU A 472 15.29 7.13 8.32
CA LEU A 472 13.96 7.61 7.95
C LEU A 472 13.20 6.64 7.04
N SER A 473 11.88 6.58 7.18
CA SER A 473 10.99 5.94 6.20
C SER A 473 10.71 6.88 5.01
N LEU A 474 10.14 6.34 3.91
CA LEU A 474 9.66 7.22 2.84
C LEU A 474 8.50 8.12 3.28
N LEU A 475 7.67 7.68 4.25
CA LEU A 475 6.60 8.51 4.79
C LEU A 475 7.15 9.70 5.58
N ASP A 476 8.22 9.51 6.35
CA ASP A 476 8.89 10.61 7.05
C ASP A 476 9.48 11.60 6.06
N LEU A 477 10.20 11.09 5.05
CA LEU A 477 10.79 11.89 3.99
C LEU A 477 9.73 12.67 3.20
N HIS A 478 8.58 12.05 2.92
CA HIS A 478 7.44 12.69 2.28
C HIS A 478 6.90 13.87 3.10
N ARG A 479 6.70 13.67 4.41
CA ARG A 479 6.22 14.74 5.31
C ARG A 479 7.22 15.90 5.39
N MET A 480 8.52 15.59 5.49
CA MET A 480 9.58 16.60 5.49
C MET A 480 9.64 17.33 4.13
N HIS A 481 9.52 16.61 3.02
CA HIS A 481 9.50 17.16 1.67
C HIS A 481 8.34 18.15 1.50
N LEU A 482 7.11 17.76 1.86
CA LEU A 482 5.95 18.65 1.72
C LEU A 482 6.08 19.91 2.59
N LYS A 483 6.60 19.76 3.80
CA LYS A 483 6.83 20.89 4.72
C LYS A 483 7.76 21.93 4.11
N ASP A 484 8.84 21.51 3.44
CA ASP A 484 9.89 22.41 2.97
C ASP A 484 9.62 22.93 1.55
N PHE A 485 9.06 22.11 0.66
CA PHE A 485 8.87 22.45 -0.75
C PHE A 485 7.45 22.84 -1.14
N PHE A 486 6.44 22.43 -0.37
CA PHE A 486 5.02 22.73 -0.64
C PHE A 486 4.27 23.26 0.59
N PRO A 487 4.82 24.20 1.39
CA PRO A 487 4.24 24.59 2.66
C PRO A 487 2.82 25.14 2.54
N GLY A 488 1.84 24.41 3.10
CA GLY A 488 0.44 24.81 3.12
C GLY A 488 -0.21 24.85 1.74
N LYS A 489 0.41 24.19 0.74
CA LYS A 489 -0.04 24.20 -0.65
C LYS A 489 -0.45 22.80 -1.07
N LYS A 490 -1.68 22.70 -1.58
CA LYS A 490 -2.12 21.53 -2.33
C LYS A 490 -1.49 21.51 -3.71
N ILE A 491 -0.90 20.38 -4.08
CA ILE A 491 -0.17 20.21 -5.34
C ILE A 491 -1.13 20.20 -6.53
N ASP A 492 -0.79 20.98 -7.55
CA ASP A 492 -1.37 20.89 -8.88
C ASP A 492 -0.46 20.05 -9.78
N TRP A 493 -0.79 18.76 -9.93
CA TRP A 493 -0.02 17.82 -10.73
C TRP A 493 0.23 18.24 -12.19
N MET A 494 -0.59 19.15 -12.75
CA MET A 494 -0.45 19.60 -14.14
C MET A 494 0.47 20.81 -14.30
N ASN A 495 0.71 21.57 -13.23
CA ASN A 495 1.38 22.87 -13.28
C ASN A 495 2.56 23.00 -12.32
N ASP A 496 2.57 22.26 -11.21
CA ASP A 496 3.64 22.30 -10.23
C ASP A 496 4.84 21.45 -10.66
N TYR A 497 6.03 21.94 -10.37
CA TYR A 497 7.28 21.22 -10.60
C TYR A 497 7.55 20.28 -9.42
N VAL A 498 7.43 18.98 -9.65
CA VAL A 498 7.57 17.92 -8.63
C VAL A 498 8.82 17.05 -8.83
N SER A 499 9.69 17.43 -9.76
CA SER A 499 10.98 16.75 -9.96
C SER A 499 12.06 17.32 -9.03
N ARG A 500 13.31 16.86 -9.18
CA ARG A 500 14.41 17.20 -8.27
C ARG A 500 14.56 18.72 -8.12
N GLN A 501 14.40 19.19 -6.89
CA GLN A 501 14.57 20.58 -6.47
C GLN A 501 15.95 20.76 -5.83
N ASP A 502 16.37 22.02 -5.65
CA ASP A 502 17.59 22.34 -4.92
C ASP A 502 17.44 22.01 -3.44
N GLU A 503 18.46 21.40 -2.86
CA GLU A 503 18.45 21.03 -1.44
C GLU A 503 18.50 22.28 -0.55
N PRO A 504 17.68 22.36 0.52
CA PRO A 504 17.79 23.39 1.55
C PRO A 504 19.15 23.35 2.25
N ASP A 505 19.67 24.53 2.62
CA ASP A 505 20.86 24.66 3.46
C ASP A 505 20.54 25.50 4.71
N PRO A 506 20.60 24.93 5.93
CA PRO A 506 20.95 23.55 6.23
C PRO A 506 19.81 22.57 5.90
N SER A 507 20.19 21.38 5.43
CA SER A 507 19.25 20.28 5.18
C SER A 507 18.84 19.61 6.51
N PRO A 508 17.53 19.33 6.71
CA PRO A 508 17.06 18.64 7.90
C PRO A 508 17.44 17.15 7.91
N VAL A 509 17.84 16.61 6.76
CA VAL A 509 18.23 15.20 6.59
C VAL A 509 19.75 15.05 6.43
N GLY A 510 20.28 13.96 6.97
CA GLY A 510 21.65 13.51 6.78
C GLY A 510 21.71 12.27 5.89
N ARG A 511 22.89 12.01 5.31
CA ARG A 511 23.16 10.84 4.45
C ARG A 511 24.02 9.85 5.22
N GLY A 512 23.54 8.63 5.36
CA GLY A 512 24.32 7.50 5.83
C GLY A 512 24.75 6.61 4.66
N SER A 513 26.00 6.17 4.66
CA SER A 513 26.63 5.38 3.59
C SER A 513 27.99 4.84 4.05
N LEU A 514 28.43 3.72 3.48
CA LEU A 514 29.80 3.23 3.65
C LEU A 514 30.75 3.88 2.63
N GLU A 515 30.23 4.54 1.60
CA GLU A 515 30.98 5.40 0.69
C GLU A 515 31.03 6.88 1.12
N HIS A 516 32.21 7.48 1.06
CA HIS A 516 32.47 8.85 1.50
C HIS A 516 32.28 9.93 0.40
N GLY A 517 31.52 9.64 -0.66
CA GLY A 517 31.21 10.59 -1.74
C GLY A 517 30.02 11.51 -1.44
N VAL A 518 30.00 12.71 -2.01
CA VAL A 518 28.81 13.58 -1.98
C VAL A 518 27.83 13.12 -3.06
N LYS A 519 26.59 12.84 -2.67
CA LYS A 519 25.49 12.38 -3.52
C LYS A 519 24.21 13.15 -3.17
N PRO A 520 23.28 13.33 -4.13
CA PRO A 520 22.01 13.99 -3.85
C PRO A 520 21.10 13.17 -2.94
N PHE A 521 20.29 13.86 -2.13
CA PHE A 521 19.29 13.28 -1.22
C PHE A 521 18.01 12.89 -1.97
N ASP A 522 18.13 11.93 -2.89
CA ASP A 522 17.09 11.67 -3.90
C ASP A 522 15.70 11.45 -3.31
N ALA A 523 15.54 10.63 -2.26
CA ALA A 523 14.23 10.45 -1.64
C ALA A 523 13.68 11.70 -0.94
N TYR A 524 14.52 12.51 -0.30
CA TYR A 524 14.06 13.78 0.28
C TYR A 524 13.55 14.76 -0.79
N LEU A 525 14.15 14.72 -1.99
CA LEU A 525 13.81 15.63 -3.08
C LEU A 525 12.67 15.13 -3.98
N LEU A 526 12.34 13.84 -3.96
CA LEU A 526 11.47 13.18 -4.94
C LEU A 526 10.27 12.44 -4.34
N THR A 527 10.08 12.47 -3.02
CA THR A 527 8.96 11.79 -2.33
C THR A 527 7.62 12.53 -2.43
N THR A 528 7.46 13.50 -3.33
CA THR A 528 6.18 14.20 -3.54
C THR A 528 5.00 13.26 -3.84
N PHE A 529 5.26 12.12 -4.48
CA PHE A 529 4.26 11.09 -4.75
C PHE A 529 4.89 9.71 -4.59
N MET A 530 4.16 8.77 -4.01
CA MET A 530 4.62 7.41 -3.75
C MET A 530 3.59 6.39 -4.24
N ARG A 531 4.07 5.29 -4.82
CA ARG A 531 3.23 4.15 -5.19
C ARG A 531 4.01 2.85 -5.09
N MET A 532 3.31 1.75 -4.84
CA MET A 532 3.91 0.43 -4.66
C MET A 532 3.02 -0.64 -5.27
N VAL A 533 3.63 -1.74 -5.70
CA VAL A 533 2.92 -2.98 -5.97
C VAL A 533 2.71 -3.66 -4.61
N PRO A 534 1.50 -4.12 -4.24
CA PRO A 534 1.20 -4.64 -2.91
C PRO A 534 1.75 -6.07 -2.68
N ARG A 535 2.96 -6.34 -3.16
CA ARG A 535 3.64 -7.64 -3.05
C ARG A 535 5.14 -7.53 -3.24
N ASN A 536 5.85 -8.56 -2.78
CA ASN A 536 7.27 -8.74 -3.05
C ASN A 536 7.66 -10.18 -3.48
N ASN A 537 6.68 -11.07 -3.71
CA ASN A 537 6.84 -12.48 -4.09
C ASN A 537 7.15 -12.70 -5.59
N TRP A 538 8.23 -12.11 -6.09
CA TRP A 538 8.56 -12.14 -7.52
C TRP A 538 9.11 -13.49 -8.01
N TYR A 539 9.62 -14.36 -7.12
CA TYR A 539 10.03 -15.72 -7.45
C TYR A 539 8.84 -16.67 -7.55
N GLU A 540 7.90 -16.61 -6.60
CA GLU A 540 6.66 -17.38 -6.64
C GLU A 540 5.74 -16.92 -7.76
N GLU A 541 5.49 -15.61 -7.85
CA GLU A 541 4.58 -15.01 -8.81
C GLU A 541 5.28 -13.91 -9.64
N PRO A 542 5.89 -14.24 -10.79
CA PRO A 542 6.58 -13.24 -11.63
C PRO A 542 5.65 -12.16 -12.22
N THR A 543 4.35 -12.43 -12.28
CA THR A 543 3.30 -11.56 -12.83
C THR A 543 2.08 -11.54 -11.91
N PRO A 544 1.28 -10.46 -11.87
CA PRO A 544 1.34 -9.30 -12.75
C PRO A 544 2.48 -8.35 -12.38
N ARG A 545 3.06 -7.72 -13.41
CA ARG A 545 4.09 -6.70 -13.26
C ARG A 545 3.91 -5.59 -14.31
N PRO A 546 4.31 -4.35 -14.01
CA PRO A 546 4.32 -3.29 -15.01
C PRO A 546 5.26 -3.63 -16.18
N LEU A 547 4.83 -3.31 -17.40
CA LEU A 547 5.61 -3.57 -18.61
C LEU A 547 6.82 -2.64 -18.72
N SER A 548 8.01 -3.22 -18.90
CA SER A 548 9.29 -2.52 -19.09
C SER A 548 9.48 -1.32 -18.18
N HIS A 549 9.12 -1.51 -16.92
CA HIS A 549 8.94 -0.46 -15.94
C HIS A 549 10.12 0.51 -15.84
N GLY A 550 9.84 1.80 -15.65
CA GLY A 550 10.86 2.86 -15.62
C GLY A 550 11.56 3.16 -16.95
N SER A 551 11.42 2.31 -17.98
CA SER A 551 11.91 2.61 -19.34
C SER A 551 10.96 3.55 -20.10
N SER A 552 9.72 3.62 -19.60
CA SER A 552 8.79 4.70 -19.82
C SER A 552 8.25 5.13 -18.44
N TRP A 553 7.25 6.00 -18.41
CA TRP A 553 6.59 6.36 -17.15
C TRP A 553 5.74 5.18 -16.60
N TRP A 554 4.96 5.40 -15.54
CA TRP A 554 4.22 4.36 -14.79
C TRP A 554 2.73 4.21 -15.21
N PRO A 555 2.33 3.83 -16.43
CA PRO A 555 0.91 3.80 -16.79
C PRO A 555 0.13 2.66 -16.11
N TRP A 556 0.76 1.58 -15.69
CA TRP A 556 0.09 0.43 -15.07
C TRP A 556 -0.81 0.85 -13.87
N ASN A 557 -1.99 0.24 -13.73
CA ASN A 557 -3.02 0.67 -12.77
C ASN A 557 -3.12 -0.25 -11.54
N GLY A 558 -2.22 -1.23 -11.41
CA GLY A 558 -2.20 -2.17 -10.28
C GLY A 558 -1.44 -1.69 -9.04
N TYR A 559 -1.03 -0.42 -8.98
CA TYR A 559 -0.38 0.14 -7.79
C TYR A 559 -1.41 0.54 -6.72
N VAL A 560 -1.02 0.44 -5.46
CA VAL A 560 -1.58 1.31 -4.41
C VAL A 560 -0.82 2.63 -4.42
N ASN A 561 -1.55 3.75 -4.38
CA ASN A 561 -1.02 5.10 -4.49
C ASN A 561 -1.29 5.90 -3.22
N TRP A 562 -0.27 6.56 -2.69
CA TRP A 562 -0.44 7.48 -1.55
C TRP A 562 -1.17 8.74 -1.99
N TYR A 563 -2.09 9.22 -1.16
CA TYR A 563 -2.63 10.58 -1.24
C TYR A 563 -2.78 11.16 0.16
N ASP A 564 -2.84 12.49 0.25
CA ASP A 564 -3.21 13.20 1.48
C ASP A 564 -3.78 14.58 1.16
N GLU A 565 -3.90 15.44 2.17
CA GLU A 565 -4.44 16.80 2.04
C GLU A 565 -3.67 17.65 1.01
N GLN A 566 -2.34 17.52 0.97
CA GLN A 566 -1.48 18.29 0.07
C GLN A 566 -1.22 17.57 -1.25
N THR A 567 -1.31 16.25 -1.29
CA THR A 567 -1.08 15.41 -2.47
C THR A 567 -2.38 14.76 -2.92
N PRO A 568 -3.22 15.45 -3.72
CA PRO A 568 -4.48 14.88 -4.15
C PRO A 568 -4.28 13.61 -4.98
N PRO A 569 -5.28 12.71 -5.02
CA PRO A 569 -5.24 11.54 -5.89
C PRO A 569 -4.87 11.91 -7.34
N LYS A 570 -3.98 11.11 -7.94
CA LYS A 570 -3.60 11.26 -9.33
C LYS A 570 -4.67 10.64 -10.23
N ARG A 571 -5.08 11.36 -11.28
CA ARG A 571 -6.25 10.98 -12.10
C ARG A 571 -6.04 9.77 -13.00
N GLN A 572 -4.81 9.29 -13.14
CA GLN A 572 -4.51 8.10 -13.92
C GLN A 572 -4.58 6.80 -13.12
N TYR A 573 -4.87 6.82 -11.81
CA TYR A 573 -4.96 5.61 -10.98
C TYR A 573 -6.33 5.44 -10.33
N SER A 574 -6.69 4.19 -10.09
CA SER A 574 -7.95 3.81 -9.45
C SER A 574 -7.80 3.54 -7.95
N TRP A 575 -6.62 3.10 -7.51
CA TRP A 575 -6.43 2.62 -6.15
C TRP A 575 -5.52 3.55 -5.33
N HIS A 576 -6.12 4.19 -4.33
CA HIS A 576 -5.46 5.16 -3.46
C HIS A 576 -5.72 4.85 -1.97
N THR A 577 -4.80 5.26 -1.10
CA THR A 577 -4.98 5.26 0.36
C THR A 577 -4.23 6.44 0.99
N ASP A 578 -4.78 6.98 2.08
CA ASP A 578 -4.12 7.97 2.96
C ASP A 578 -3.89 7.39 4.37
N ARG A 579 -4.04 6.07 4.50
CA ARG A 579 -3.83 5.34 5.75
C ARG A 579 -2.39 4.82 5.78
N PRO A 580 -1.54 5.30 6.72
CA PRO A 580 -0.15 4.86 6.81
C PRO A 580 -0.02 3.34 6.88
N GLN A 581 -0.78 2.65 7.73
CA GLN A 581 -0.71 1.19 7.89
C GLN A 581 -1.07 0.38 6.64
N ASP A 582 -1.81 0.96 5.67
CA ASP A 582 -2.11 0.25 4.43
C ASP A 582 -0.83 0.07 3.61
N MET A 583 0.01 1.11 3.55
CA MET A 583 1.28 1.12 2.83
C MET A 583 2.47 0.74 3.70
N TRP A 584 2.50 1.08 4.99
CA TRP A 584 3.57 0.80 5.96
C TRP A 584 2.98 0.10 7.20
N PRO A 585 2.52 -1.16 7.07
CA PRO A 585 2.06 -1.92 8.22
C PRO A 585 3.21 -2.23 9.18
N ASP A 586 2.90 -2.40 10.46
CA ASP A 586 3.86 -2.88 11.44
C ASP A 586 4.14 -4.37 11.22
N LEU A 587 5.41 -4.76 11.15
CA LEU A 587 5.80 -6.15 10.99
C LEU A 587 6.52 -6.67 12.23
N ASN A 588 6.46 -7.97 12.48
CA ASN A 588 7.28 -8.68 13.48
C ASN A 588 7.13 -8.20 14.95
N LEU A 589 6.22 -7.27 15.24
CA LEU A 589 5.87 -6.86 16.59
C LEU A 589 4.96 -7.91 17.24
N VAL A 590 4.96 -7.97 18.57
CA VAL A 590 4.08 -8.87 19.33
C VAL A 590 3.16 -8.06 20.23
N HIS A 591 1.85 -8.17 20.03
CA HIS A 591 0.91 -7.69 21.04
C HIS A 591 0.66 -8.79 22.06
N ILE A 592 0.74 -8.43 23.35
CA ILE A 592 0.51 -9.33 24.49
C ILE A 592 -0.83 -9.00 25.14
N ASP A 593 -1.75 -9.96 25.08
CA ASP A 593 -2.98 -9.97 25.86
C ASP A 593 -2.78 -10.71 27.17
N ALA A 594 -3.00 -10.04 28.31
CA ALA A 594 -2.82 -10.63 29.62
C ALA A 594 -4.13 -10.77 30.41
N THR A 595 -4.32 -11.92 31.06
CA THR A 595 -5.48 -12.20 31.93
C THR A 595 -5.07 -12.84 33.25
N THR A 596 -5.87 -12.65 34.31
CA THR A 596 -5.79 -13.48 35.53
C THR A 596 -6.95 -14.46 35.65
N ALA A 597 -6.64 -15.64 36.18
CA ALA A 597 -7.65 -16.58 36.68
C ALA A 597 -7.78 -16.45 38.22
N PHE A 598 -8.33 -17.46 38.88
CA PHE A 598 -8.34 -17.53 40.35
C PHE A 598 -6.93 -17.61 40.97
N ALA A 599 -5.92 -17.90 40.16
CA ALA A 599 -4.54 -17.94 40.60
C ALA A 599 -4.00 -16.54 40.88
N ASN A 600 -3.32 -16.39 42.02
CA ASN A 600 -2.69 -15.13 42.42
C ASN A 600 -1.17 -15.12 42.16
N ASP A 601 -0.59 -16.21 41.64
CA ASP A 601 0.86 -16.44 41.45
C ASP A 601 1.29 -16.43 39.97
N ARG A 602 0.35 -16.17 39.04
CA ARG A 602 0.60 -16.28 37.60
C ARG A 602 -0.30 -15.39 36.76
N VAL A 603 0.17 -15.08 35.55
CA VAL A 603 -0.59 -14.37 34.51
C VAL A 603 -0.70 -15.29 33.28
N PHE A 604 -1.87 -15.30 32.64
CA PHE A 604 -2.11 -16.03 31.39
C PHE A 604 -1.97 -15.07 30.22
N LEU A 605 -1.11 -15.41 29.27
CA LEU A 605 -0.77 -14.57 28.14
C LEU A 605 -1.24 -15.21 26.83
N ALA A 606 -1.71 -14.38 25.92
CA ALA A 606 -1.90 -14.71 24.51
C ALA A 606 -1.12 -13.70 23.67
N PHE A 607 -0.54 -14.15 22.57
CA PHE A 607 0.30 -13.34 21.69
C PHE A 607 -0.35 -13.20 20.32
N SER A 608 -0.14 -12.06 19.68
CA SER A 608 -0.57 -11.79 18.31
C SER A 608 0.54 -11.06 17.57
N THR A 609 0.68 -11.31 16.27
CA THR A 609 1.71 -10.68 15.44
C THR A 609 1.25 -10.55 13.99
N TYR A 610 1.78 -9.56 13.28
CA TYR A 610 1.78 -9.55 11.82
C TYR A 610 3.21 -9.82 11.33
N THR A 611 3.56 -11.11 11.22
CA THR A 611 4.89 -11.57 10.81
C THR A 611 4.76 -12.38 9.52
N PRO A 612 5.20 -11.86 8.37
CA PRO A 612 5.33 -12.68 7.16
C PRO A 612 6.26 -13.86 7.40
N ASN A 613 5.85 -15.05 6.95
CA ASN A 613 6.54 -16.33 7.19
C ASN A 613 6.72 -16.60 8.69
N PHE A 614 5.69 -16.34 9.51
CA PHE A 614 5.75 -16.59 10.96
C PHE A 614 6.03 -18.05 11.29
N ASP A 615 6.98 -18.30 12.19
CA ASP A 615 7.33 -19.64 12.67
C ASP A 615 6.88 -19.84 14.13
N HIS A 616 7.43 -19.04 15.05
CA HIS A 616 7.14 -19.18 16.48
C HIS A 616 7.33 -17.87 17.28
N TYR A 617 6.90 -17.91 18.54
CA TYR A 617 7.21 -16.87 19.53
C TYR A 617 8.36 -17.31 20.43
N GLU A 618 9.19 -16.37 20.85
CA GLU A 618 10.19 -16.59 21.90
C GLU A 618 9.93 -15.67 23.10
N VAL A 619 10.17 -16.20 24.31
CA VAL A 619 10.11 -15.43 25.57
C VAL A 619 11.46 -15.42 26.28
N ASN A 620 11.83 -14.28 26.86
CA ASN A 620 12.95 -14.13 27.77
C ASN A 620 12.44 -13.62 29.12
N VAL A 621 12.49 -14.50 30.11
CA VAL A 621 12.02 -14.21 31.47
C VAL A 621 13.23 -13.90 32.34
N ASP A 622 13.22 -12.73 32.98
CA ASP A 622 14.26 -12.28 33.93
C ASP A 622 15.69 -12.42 33.38
N ASP A 623 15.86 -12.12 32.10
CA ASP A 623 17.14 -12.18 31.37
C ASP A 623 17.82 -13.57 31.44
N THR A 624 17.02 -14.65 31.54
CA THR A 624 17.51 -16.04 31.60
C THR A 624 17.72 -16.70 30.24
N GLY A 625 17.46 -15.97 29.15
CA GLY A 625 17.62 -16.42 27.77
C GLY A 625 16.29 -16.71 27.08
N TRP A 626 16.31 -16.61 25.75
CA TRP A 626 15.15 -16.83 24.89
C TRP A 626 14.75 -18.31 24.83
N LYS A 627 13.44 -18.57 24.89
CA LYS A 627 12.84 -19.90 24.77
C LYS A 627 11.62 -19.82 23.88
N GLU A 628 11.53 -20.77 22.95
CA GLU A 628 10.35 -20.96 22.11
C GLU A 628 9.11 -21.30 22.95
N VAL A 629 7.98 -20.68 22.59
CA VAL A 629 6.66 -20.90 23.18
C VAL A 629 5.57 -20.82 22.10
N GLY A 630 4.39 -21.37 22.40
CA GLY A 630 3.21 -21.17 21.57
C GLY A 630 2.60 -19.78 21.71
N ASP A 631 1.53 -19.54 20.96
CA ASP A 631 0.68 -18.33 21.00
C ASP A 631 0.01 -18.07 22.36
N ARG A 632 0.01 -19.05 23.25
CA ARG A 632 -0.49 -18.95 24.62
C ARG A 632 0.55 -19.45 25.60
N TRP A 633 0.79 -18.67 26.65
CA TRP A 633 1.81 -18.98 27.64
C TRP A 633 1.39 -18.56 29.06
N VAL A 634 1.91 -19.27 30.06
CA VAL A 634 1.61 -19.00 31.48
C VAL A 634 2.85 -18.46 32.16
N TRP A 635 2.79 -17.20 32.57
CA TRP A 635 3.88 -16.55 33.30
C TRP A 635 3.74 -16.82 34.79
N LEU A 636 4.59 -17.71 35.32
CA LEU A 636 4.71 -17.95 36.76
C LEU A 636 5.57 -16.86 37.40
N MET A 637 5.05 -16.22 38.44
CA MET A 637 5.69 -15.07 39.08
C MET A 637 6.58 -15.49 40.26
N GLN A 638 7.71 -14.81 40.42
CA GLN A 638 8.54 -14.86 41.62
C GLN A 638 8.38 -13.59 42.47
N SER A 639 8.51 -13.73 43.80
CA SER A 639 8.37 -12.59 44.71
C SER A 639 9.31 -11.44 44.33
N GLY A 640 8.77 -10.23 44.22
CA GLY A 640 9.51 -9.04 43.81
C GLY A 640 9.29 -8.68 42.35
N ARG A 641 10.34 -8.21 41.68
CA ARG A 641 10.29 -7.72 40.30
C ARG A 641 10.46 -8.87 39.31
N ASN A 642 9.62 -8.90 38.30
CA ASN A 642 9.61 -9.87 37.21
C ASN A 642 9.64 -9.11 35.88
N LYS A 643 10.44 -9.58 34.93
CA LYS A 643 10.57 -9.03 33.58
C LYS A 643 10.27 -10.12 32.55
N LEU A 644 9.43 -9.81 31.58
CA LEU A 644 9.16 -10.63 30.42
C LEU A 644 9.45 -9.82 29.16
N GLN A 645 10.17 -10.43 28.23
CA GLN A 645 10.28 -9.96 26.86
C GLN A 645 9.70 -11.03 25.92
N VAL A 646 8.97 -10.62 24.90
CA VAL A 646 8.35 -11.53 23.91
C VAL A 646 8.64 -11.02 22.51
N ARG A 647 9.05 -11.89 21.59
CA ARG A 647 9.27 -11.55 20.18
C ARG A 647 8.76 -12.62 19.24
N ALA A 648 8.41 -12.21 18.03
CA ALA A 648 8.12 -13.12 16.92
C ALA A 648 9.42 -13.52 16.21
N VAL A 649 9.40 -14.72 15.63
CA VAL A 649 10.47 -15.28 14.79
C VAL A 649 9.84 -15.76 13.49
N ASN A 650 10.44 -15.41 12.36
CA ASN A 650 10.03 -15.95 11.08
C ASN A 650 10.85 -17.18 10.68
N GLU A 651 10.40 -17.89 9.64
CA GLU A 651 11.00 -19.14 9.16
C GLU A 651 12.45 -18.98 8.64
N LEU A 652 12.91 -17.75 8.41
CA LEU A 652 14.29 -17.40 8.05
C LEU A 652 15.13 -16.91 9.25
N ASP A 653 14.64 -17.11 10.48
CA ASP A 653 15.25 -16.76 11.76
C ASP A 653 15.40 -15.24 12.01
N ALA A 654 14.73 -14.38 11.24
CA ALA A 654 14.65 -12.96 11.56
C ALA A 654 13.84 -12.76 12.85
N LYS A 655 14.39 -11.97 13.77
CA LYS A 655 13.85 -11.77 15.12
C LYS A 655 13.21 -10.38 15.23
N GLY A 656 11.93 -10.36 15.62
CA GLY A 656 11.16 -9.14 15.83
C GLY A 656 11.63 -8.27 16.98
N ASN A 657 11.17 -7.02 17.00
CA ASN A 657 11.34 -6.14 18.16
C ASN A 657 10.61 -6.73 19.37
N PRO A 658 11.28 -6.93 20.52
CA PRO A 658 10.64 -7.56 21.66
C PRO A 658 9.73 -6.59 22.41
N SER A 659 8.49 -6.99 22.62
CA SER A 659 7.62 -6.33 23.60
C SER A 659 8.04 -6.69 25.02
N GLU A 660 7.99 -5.72 25.92
CA GLU A 660 8.53 -5.83 27.28
C GLU A 660 7.47 -5.50 28.34
N VAL A 661 7.32 -6.41 29.30
CA VAL A 661 6.43 -6.24 30.45
C VAL A 661 7.24 -6.40 31.73
N VAL A 662 7.14 -5.42 32.62
CA VAL A 662 7.72 -5.51 33.97
C VAL A 662 6.61 -5.42 35.00
N LEU A 663 6.57 -6.42 35.89
CA LEU A 663 5.59 -6.52 36.96
C LEU A 663 6.27 -6.67 38.33
N ASN A 664 5.62 -6.19 39.38
CA ASN A 664 5.91 -6.56 40.75
C ASN A 664 4.87 -7.58 41.23
N TYR A 665 5.34 -8.65 41.87
CA TYR A 665 4.52 -9.67 42.50
C TYR A 665 4.85 -9.79 43.99
N ALA A 666 3.83 -9.82 44.84
CA ALA A 666 3.96 -10.20 46.24
C ALA A 666 3.34 -11.59 46.45
N ASP A 667 4.11 -12.53 46.99
CA ASP A 667 3.62 -13.86 47.34
C ASP A 667 2.72 -13.79 48.58
N ALA A 668 1.48 -13.36 48.33
CA ALA A 668 0.44 -13.21 49.33
C ALA A 668 -0.28 -14.55 49.53
N PRO A 669 -0.64 -14.90 50.78
CA PRO A 669 -1.43 -16.10 51.05
C PRO A 669 -2.72 -16.10 50.24
N TRP A 670 -3.08 -17.25 49.68
CA TRP A 670 -4.37 -17.44 49.03
C TRP A 670 -5.50 -17.13 50.03
N LYS A 671 -6.32 -16.12 49.72
CA LYS A 671 -7.56 -15.87 50.44
C LYS A 671 -8.52 -17.01 50.08
N GLN A 672 -8.66 -18.01 50.95
CA GLN A 672 -9.75 -18.98 50.87
C GLN A 672 -11.07 -18.19 50.91
N ARG A 673 -11.86 -18.25 49.84
CA ARG A 673 -13.22 -17.72 49.82
C ARG A 673 -14.19 -18.76 50.36
#